data_AF-A0A955AQM1-F1
#
_entry.id   AF-A0A955AQM1-F1
#
_cell.length_a   1.000
_cell.length_b   1.000
_cell.length_c   1.000
_cell.angle_alpha   90.00
_cell.angle_beta   90.00
_cell.angle_gamma   90.00
#
_symmetry.space_group_name_H-M   'P 1'
#
loop_
_entity.id
_entity.type
_entity.pdbx_description
1 polymer ?
#
loop_
_entity_poly.entity_id
_entity_poly.type
_entity_poly.pdbx_seq_one_letter_code
_entity_poly.pdbx_strand_id
1 'polypeptide(L)'
;MIVRILNRLDHLLRPCQDCMTDAKSVNRLQAVALEERILFSAVPLPQLDAPPEPGDEPDTDSADSFLQDSQDNLDDPQDVVHAPIVDAVDDTHANTADFELVFVDERVEDLETLLTDLANNSDPDRILEIVLLDSSRDGVEQISQTLAEYSNVSALHLVSHGAQGQVTLGGSVLSDATLDFYAGQLAQWGSYLDADADILFYGCDLADGEGQTLVDSIAALTGADIAASDDVTGHESLGGDWLLEYTVGDVSTGIAFSQSVQATWYDTLATITVTTTADEDDGDTSSIAALQATAGGTGISLREAIIAANNTAGADTINLGAGTYTLTLSGTFEDLAATGDLDITSDITISGLGAGSTIISGAGISDRAFDIKGSGSLTLDSLTVADASTTNIAGGAVYSAGSFTATGVVFDNLSVTNADGGAVYIETGTANLTNVALINNSATNGGALSVNGGTTSLTNATISGNAALYNGAGIQALSGTLNINHATIANNTITNIGGGGGVFSNGATVNMQYSIVANNTAVNPENDIDGAIVSGGYNIIEDSVGVTGTIGSDTTGSDGGIAASLTADGDTYVHTITTSSDAYNAATGSSETLDQRGETRDANPDIGAYEYVAPGPNTYTVTNTLDDGSVGSLRWAINQANANSGIADIIEFNIGTGDGGYTDPTPGSPGSGDEYWTIGITSILPSITDAVTIDGTTQAGWVAGTFLPIVIDGNNGSNFGFRFSNTSDGSTMRGLVVRDFDDDVIDIASGADNITITGNFIGQFNSDGTDAGDGEANVFSGVRVYSNNVTVSNNLLAGNEFGVLVRGSATNTVISGNYIGTDITGATTIGSNNDYGVYIYETASGTTIGGATTAEGNVFAGININSIGIFNEANDNVTIQNNIIGASADGLTLLDHNDRSGSAIYITNGGDNMQILDNLIVGARYAGIELDASGVSSGTVIQGNIIGTDATGTQNWGVGETGVLIENAINTTIGGTNAGEGNVIAFSGKIDSQWGAGIAIQDGGSGNTIRGNSIYSNSVLGIDLSAGNVIDGVTANDAGDLDAGSNNLQNWAEINTVSANGSNQLVYDIDTTTLASGTYTVDFYASSDLAAGKVAGQRYLGSITGVADGQASLSGTLIGSSIATNEYITLVTTDTSGNSSEFSNYAAVTPETITVDTTSDVSDGDTSSLGALLANKGADGFVSLREA
;
A
#
# COMPACT_ATOMS: atom_id res chain seq x y z
N MET A 1 55.04 11.15 -16.52
CA MET A 1 53.65 11.16 -17.01
C MET A 1 53.02 12.49 -16.58
N ILE A 2 53.57 13.60 -17.10
CA ILE A 2 53.29 15.01 -16.69
C ILE A 2 52.86 15.82 -17.93
N VAL A 3 52.14 15.21 -18.88
CA VAL A 3 51.53 15.92 -20.00
C VAL A 3 50.26 15.18 -20.39
N ARG A 4 49.15 15.47 -19.69
CA ARG A 4 47.76 15.33 -20.19
C ARG A 4 46.64 15.74 -19.21
N ILE A 5 46.93 16.53 -18.17
CA ILE A 5 45.92 17.22 -17.35
C ILE A 5 46.18 18.72 -17.49
N LEU A 6 45.79 19.29 -18.63
CA LEU A 6 45.67 20.73 -18.90
C LEU A 6 44.90 20.85 -20.22
N ASN A 7 43.57 20.69 -20.15
CA ASN A 7 42.58 21.26 -21.08
C ASN A 7 41.17 20.78 -20.69
N ARG A 8 40.48 21.59 -19.87
CA ARG A 8 39.03 21.91 -19.92
C ARG A 8 38.55 22.48 -18.57
N LEU A 9 39.18 23.58 -18.16
CA LEU A 9 38.63 24.49 -17.16
C LEU A 9 38.49 25.85 -17.85
N ASP A 10 37.35 26.06 -18.51
CA ASP A 10 36.91 27.39 -18.93
C ASP A 10 35.47 27.28 -19.46
N HIS A 11 34.49 27.53 -18.58
CA HIS A 11 33.26 28.27 -18.87
C HIS A 11 32.32 28.18 -17.66
N LEU A 12 32.17 29.31 -16.94
CA LEU A 12 30.91 29.86 -16.37
C LEU A 12 31.18 30.63 -15.06
N LEU A 13 31.85 31.79 -15.18
CA LEU A 13 31.69 32.88 -14.23
C LEU A 13 31.66 34.21 -14.99
N ARG A 14 30.46 34.73 -15.25
CA ARG A 14 30.20 36.17 -15.37
C ARG A 14 28.82 36.49 -14.80
N PRO A 15 28.71 37.42 -13.82
CA PRO A 15 27.44 37.93 -13.36
C PRO A 15 26.95 39.06 -14.28
N CYS A 16 25.65 39.09 -14.59
CA CYS A 16 25.03 40.23 -15.24
C CYS A 16 24.38 41.14 -14.18
N GLN A 17 24.76 42.40 -14.24
CA GLN A 17 24.30 43.52 -13.42
C GLN A 17 23.37 44.39 -14.30
N ASP A 18 22.45 45.13 -13.66
CA ASP A 18 21.42 46.05 -14.16
C ASP A 18 20.00 45.47 -14.34
N CYS A 19 18.90 46.10 -13.88
CA CYS A 19 18.65 47.21 -12.95
C CYS A 19 17.11 47.33 -12.77
N MET A 20 16.67 47.56 -11.52
CA MET A 20 15.55 48.42 -11.05
C MET A 20 14.16 48.40 -11.72
N THR A 21 13.11 48.21 -10.91
CA THR A 21 12.13 49.27 -10.57
C THR A 21 11.27 48.91 -9.36
N ASP A 22 10.71 49.96 -8.75
CA ASP A 22 10.47 50.15 -7.33
C ASP A 22 8.96 50.14 -6.98
N ALA A 23 8.68 49.79 -5.71
CA ALA A 23 7.76 50.47 -4.80
C ALA A 23 6.31 49.96 -4.52
N LYS A 24 6.06 49.85 -3.19
CA LYS A 24 4.81 49.97 -2.38
C LYS A 24 3.97 48.68 -2.22
N SER A 25 3.49 48.27 -1.05
CA SER A 25 3.42 48.89 0.29
C SER A 25 2.94 47.86 1.33
N VAL A 26 3.63 47.80 2.46
CA VAL A 26 3.14 47.66 3.86
C VAL A 26 1.88 46.81 4.12
N ASN A 27 2.05 45.70 4.84
CA ASN A 27 1.24 45.46 6.03
C ASN A 27 2.02 44.70 7.12
N ARG A 28 1.86 45.21 8.34
CA ARG A 28 2.44 44.74 9.60
C ARG A 28 1.70 43.48 10.06
N LEU A 29 2.42 42.51 10.61
CA LEU A 29 1.94 41.72 11.75
C LEU A 29 3.12 41.23 12.60
N GLN A 30 2.82 41.10 13.89
CA GLN A 30 3.71 41.29 15.02
C GLN A 30 4.59 40.10 15.33
N ALA A 31 5.84 40.39 15.74
CA ALA A 31 6.66 39.49 16.52
C ALA A 31 6.05 39.27 17.92
N VAL A 32 5.80 38.02 18.27
CA VAL A 32 5.77 37.55 19.66
C VAL A 32 6.96 36.61 19.81
N ALA A 33 7.84 36.94 20.75
CA ALA A 33 9.06 36.21 21.03
C ALA A 33 8.82 35.10 22.06
N LEU A 34 9.47 33.96 21.78
CA LEU A 34 10.12 33.03 22.71
C LEU A 34 9.31 32.45 23.88
N GLU A 35 9.04 31.14 23.78
CA GLU A 35 9.16 30.25 24.93
C GLU A 35 10.30 29.25 24.68
N GLU A 36 11.13 29.08 25.71
CA GLU A 36 12.29 28.19 25.77
C GLU A 36 11.82 26.71 25.83
N ARG A 37 12.27 25.89 24.88
CA ARG A 37 12.20 24.43 25.02
C ARG A 37 13.51 23.91 25.59
N ILE A 38 13.43 23.50 26.85
CA ILE A 38 14.48 22.82 27.61
C ILE A 38 14.81 21.49 26.94
N LEU A 39 16.09 21.36 26.55
CA LEU A 39 16.79 20.09 26.28
C LEU A 39 16.75 19.22 27.54
N PHE A 40 16.32 17.96 27.42
CA PHE A 40 16.70 16.92 28.38
C PHE A 40 17.59 15.89 27.70
N SER A 41 18.83 15.87 28.19
CA SER A 41 19.90 14.91 27.92
C SER A 41 19.54 13.50 28.39
N ALA A 42 19.89 12.52 27.57
CA ALA A 42 19.98 11.11 27.96
C ALA A 42 21.05 10.90 29.05
N VAL A 43 20.66 10.23 30.14
CA VAL A 43 21.54 9.61 31.15
C VAL A 43 20.82 8.34 31.65
N PRO A 44 21.54 7.21 31.93
CA PRO A 44 20.99 5.87 31.82
C PRO A 44 20.29 5.38 33.09
N LEU A 45 19.31 4.49 32.93
CA LEU A 45 18.56 3.86 34.03
C LEU A 45 19.44 2.84 34.78
N PRO A 46 19.47 2.86 36.12
CA PRO A 46 20.09 1.80 36.90
C PRO A 46 19.13 0.60 37.08
N GLN A 47 19.75 -0.57 36.98
CA GLN A 47 19.30 -1.91 37.32
C GLN A 47 18.57 -1.97 38.68
N LEU A 48 17.43 -2.67 38.74
CA LEU A 48 16.78 -3.10 39.98
C LEU A 48 16.31 -4.55 39.82
N ASP A 49 17.10 -5.46 40.39
CA ASP A 49 16.84 -6.90 40.48
C ASP A 49 15.61 -7.22 41.34
N ALA A 50 14.92 -8.30 40.94
CA ALA A 50 13.89 -9.07 41.68
C ALA A 50 14.42 -9.58 43.05
N PRO A 51 13.60 -9.95 44.08
CA PRO A 51 12.67 -11.12 44.10
C PRO A 51 11.54 -10.98 45.21
N PRO A 52 10.92 -12.00 45.87
CA PRO A 52 10.84 -13.48 45.71
C PRO A 52 9.41 -14.12 45.82
N GLU A 53 9.32 -15.43 45.56
CA GLU A 53 8.19 -16.32 45.91
C GLU A 53 7.78 -16.30 47.40
N PRO A 54 6.58 -16.79 47.75
CA PRO A 54 6.54 -18.14 48.34
C PRO A 54 5.29 -18.99 47.98
N GLY A 55 5.52 -20.28 47.79
CA GLY A 55 4.52 -21.32 48.02
C GLY A 55 4.39 -21.67 49.51
N ASP A 56 3.25 -22.24 49.89
CA ASP A 56 3.09 -23.28 50.93
C ASP A 56 1.63 -23.83 50.90
N GLU A 57 1.50 -25.12 50.61
CA GLU A 57 0.31 -26.00 50.73
C GLU A 57 -0.01 -26.34 52.23
N PRO A 58 -1.02 -27.17 52.65
CA PRO A 58 -2.00 -28.03 51.93
C PRO A 58 -3.47 -28.09 52.49
N ASP A 59 -4.34 -28.84 51.79
CA ASP A 59 -5.22 -29.95 52.28
C ASP A 59 -6.78 -29.89 52.20
N THR A 60 -7.33 -31.01 51.69
CA THR A 60 -8.68 -31.65 51.81
C THR A 60 -9.89 -31.30 50.91
N ASP A 61 -10.05 -32.14 49.87
CA ASP A 61 -11.10 -33.19 49.66
C ASP A 61 -12.61 -32.87 49.48
N SER A 62 -13.15 -33.50 48.42
CA SER A 62 -14.48 -34.10 48.24
C SER A 62 -15.71 -33.29 47.75
N ALA A 63 -16.07 -33.59 46.49
CA ALA A 63 -17.31 -34.23 46.04
C ALA A 63 -18.68 -33.48 45.98
N ASP A 64 -19.29 -33.68 44.80
CA ASP A 64 -20.69 -34.01 44.53
C ASP A 64 -21.80 -32.94 44.56
N SER A 65 -22.45 -32.84 43.39
CA SER A 65 -23.92 -32.80 43.18
C SER A 65 -24.69 -31.52 43.53
N PHE A 66 -25.46 -30.98 42.58
CA PHE A 66 -26.89 -31.29 42.44
C PHE A 66 -27.53 -30.56 41.24
N LEU A 67 -28.34 -31.33 40.52
CA LEU A 67 -29.32 -30.93 39.50
C LEU A 67 -30.49 -30.12 40.09
N GLN A 68 -31.29 -29.55 39.18
CA GLN A 68 -32.71 -29.08 39.28
C GLN A 68 -32.90 -27.56 39.40
N ASP A 69 -33.87 -26.90 38.76
CA ASP A 69 -34.89 -27.25 37.76
C ASP A 69 -35.66 -25.95 37.42
N SER A 70 -36.18 -25.89 36.20
CA SER A 70 -37.43 -25.26 35.73
C SER A 70 -37.70 -23.75 35.85
N GLN A 71 -37.93 -23.15 34.65
CA GLN A 71 -39.14 -22.40 34.22
C GLN A 71 -39.39 -21.03 34.89
N ASP A 72 -39.76 -19.93 34.21
CA ASP A 72 -40.79 -19.78 33.17
C ASP A 72 -40.81 -18.32 32.61
N ASN A 73 -41.35 -18.16 31.39
CA ASN A 73 -41.83 -16.95 30.66
C ASN A 73 -40.89 -15.75 30.35
N LEU A 74 -40.58 -15.41 29.09
CA LEU A 74 -41.43 -14.98 27.94
C LEU A 74 -42.15 -13.64 28.17
N ASP A 75 -41.57 -12.56 27.63
CA ASP A 75 -42.25 -11.47 26.90
C ASP A 75 -41.20 -10.38 26.57
N ASP A 76 -40.72 -10.34 25.32
CA ASP A 76 -40.51 -9.13 24.47
C ASP A 76 -39.63 -9.50 23.23
N PRO A 77 -40.11 -9.38 21.97
CA PRO A 77 -39.38 -9.83 20.80
C PRO A 77 -38.86 -8.65 19.94
N GLN A 78 -37.88 -7.84 20.39
CA GLN A 78 -37.21 -6.84 19.52
C GLN A 78 -35.79 -6.40 19.99
N ASP A 79 -34.88 -7.31 20.35
CA ASP A 79 -33.47 -6.88 20.51
C ASP A 79 -32.47 -8.05 20.41
N VAL A 80 -31.99 -8.38 19.21
CA VAL A 80 -30.70 -9.05 19.03
C VAL A 80 -30.04 -8.52 17.75
N VAL A 81 -29.20 -7.50 17.89
CA VAL A 81 -28.15 -7.19 16.91
C VAL A 81 -26.80 -7.32 17.64
N HIS A 82 -25.98 -8.23 17.12
CA HIS A 82 -24.53 -8.34 17.25
C HIS A 82 -23.89 -8.43 18.65
N ALA A 83 -23.40 -9.63 18.97
CA ALA A 83 -22.17 -9.81 19.74
C ALA A 83 -21.30 -10.88 19.06
N PRO A 84 -20.04 -10.61 18.70
CA PRO A 84 -19.18 -11.62 18.09
C PRO A 84 -18.58 -12.49 19.19
N ILE A 85 -18.76 -13.81 19.09
CA ILE A 85 -17.98 -14.79 19.86
C ILE A 85 -16.91 -15.33 18.92
N VAL A 86 -15.70 -14.82 19.08
CA VAL A 86 -14.48 -15.49 18.64
C VAL A 86 -14.04 -16.37 19.80
N ASP A 87 -14.14 -17.69 19.66
CA ASP A 87 -13.13 -18.57 20.26
C ASP A 87 -12.88 -19.78 19.37
N ALA A 88 -11.60 -20.04 19.17
CA ALA A 88 -11.07 -21.01 18.24
C ALA A 88 -10.70 -22.32 18.96
N VAL A 89 -10.68 -23.39 18.16
CA VAL A 89 -10.02 -24.69 18.38
C VAL A 89 -10.78 -25.74 19.22
N ASP A 90 -11.33 -26.77 18.57
CA ASP A 90 -10.72 -28.12 18.52
C ASP A 90 -11.58 -29.08 17.64
N ASP A 91 -10.86 -29.96 16.97
CA ASP A 91 -11.27 -30.96 15.98
C ASP A 91 -12.18 -32.07 16.57
N THR A 92 -13.02 -32.63 15.69
CA THR A 92 -13.90 -33.78 15.85
C THR A 92 -15.23 -33.57 16.60
N HIS A 93 -16.32 -33.32 15.86
CA HIS A 93 -17.59 -34.10 15.86
C HIS A 93 -18.50 -33.62 14.72
N ALA A 94 -18.89 -34.57 13.86
CA ALA A 94 -19.93 -34.42 12.85
C ALA A 94 -21.28 -34.02 13.47
N ASN A 95 -21.75 -32.80 13.16
CA ASN A 95 -23.11 -32.41 12.75
C ASN A 95 -23.13 -30.87 12.66
N THR A 96 -22.87 -30.31 11.48
CA THR A 96 -23.13 -28.90 11.17
C THR A 96 -24.15 -28.92 10.05
N ALA A 97 -25.33 -28.36 10.29
CA ALA A 97 -26.34 -28.20 9.25
C ALA A 97 -25.76 -27.39 8.09
N ASP A 98 -26.14 -27.72 6.86
CA ASP A 98 -25.69 -27.05 5.64
C ASP A 98 -26.17 -25.58 5.66
N PHE A 99 -25.28 -24.61 5.43
CA PHE A 99 -25.60 -23.19 5.49
C PHE A 99 -25.85 -22.65 4.07
N GLU A 100 -27.12 -22.36 3.78
CA GLU A 100 -27.59 -21.97 2.45
C GLU A 100 -28.09 -20.52 2.45
N LEU A 101 -27.72 -19.76 1.42
CA LEU A 101 -28.20 -18.39 1.22
C LEU A 101 -29.30 -18.36 0.17
N VAL A 102 -30.43 -17.73 0.50
CA VAL A 102 -31.58 -17.56 -0.39
C VAL A 102 -31.76 -16.09 -0.74
N PHE A 103 -31.34 -15.72 -1.94
CA PHE A 103 -31.60 -14.41 -2.50
C PHE A 103 -32.96 -14.40 -3.20
N VAL A 104 -33.81 -13.45 -2.83
CA VAL A 104 -35.12 -13.26 -3.45
C VAL A 104 -35.24 -11.85 -3.98
N ASP A 105 -35.51 -11.73 -5.28
CA ASP A 105 -35.74 -10.44 -5.95
C ASP A 105 -37.06 -9.82 -5.48
N GLU A 106 -37.02 -8.54 -5.10
CA GLU A 106 -38.20 -7.83 -4.59
C GLU A 106 -39.36 -7.74 -5.60
N ARG A 107 -39.10 -7.96 -6.89
CA ARG A 107 -40.14 -7.93 -7.94
C ARG A 107 -40.89 -9.25 -8.09
N VAL A 108 -40.52 -10.30 -7.36
CA VAL A 108 -41.23 -11.58 -7.40
C VAL A 108 -42.64 -11.42 -6.83
N GLU A 109 -43.63 -11.93 -7.55
CA GLU A 109 -45.03 -11.84 -7.16
C GLU A 109 -45.36 -12.55 -5.85
N ASP A 110 -46.32 -12.00 -5.09
CA ASP A 110 -46.76 -12.50 -3.79
C ASP A 110 -45.56 -12.87 -2.86
N LEU A 111 -44.53 -12.02 -2.88
CA LEU A 111 -43.25 -12.19 -2.16
C LEU A 111 -43.45 -12.56 -0.68
N GLU A 112 -44.40 -11.92 0.00
CA GLU A 112 -44.74 -12.18 1.41
C GLU A 112 -45.06 -13.66 1.67
N THR A 113 -45.74 -14.32 0.74
CA THR A 113 -46.07 -15.76 0.84
C THR A 113 -44.81 -16.63 0.70
N LEU A 114 -43.90 -16.28 -0.21
CA LEU A 114 -42.62 -16.98 -0.39
C LEU A 114 -41.68 -16.78 0.80
N LEU A 115 -41.55 -15.55 1.32
CA LEU A 115 -40.74 -15.24 2.50
C LEU A 115 -41.28 -15.94 3.75
N THR A 116 -42.61 -15.97 3.91
CA THR A 116 -43.26 -16.68 5.02
C THR A 116 -42.97 -18.18 4.95
N ASP A 117 -42.95 -18.77 3.77
CA ASP A 117 -42.59 -20.18 3.61
C ASP A 117 -41.13 -20.44 3.99
N LEU A 118 -40.19 -19.66 3.44
CA LEU A 118 -38.76 -19.80 3.72
C LEU A 118 -38.45 -19.63 5.22
N ALA A 119 -39.04 -18.63 5.88
CA ALA A 119 -38.85 -18.39 7.31
C ALA A 119 -39.43 -19.49 8.21
N ASN A 120 -40.45 -20.23 7.72
CA ASN A 120 -41.07 -21.33 8.44
C ASN A 120 -40.55 -22.71 8.02
N ASN A 121 -39.69 -22.78 7.01
CA ASN A 121 -39.09 -24.01 6.52
C ASN A 121 -38.02 -24.49 7.52
N SER A 122 -38.47 -25.28 8.50
CA SER A 122 -37.64 -25.84 9.57
C SER A 122 -37.13 -27.23 9.19
N ASP A 123 -36.14 -27.27 8.31
CA ASP A 123 -35.36 -28.47 8.08
C ASP A 123 -34.20 -28.52 9.09
N PRO A 124 -34.08 -29.58 9.93
CA PRO A 124 -33.00 -29.67 10.91
C PRO A 124 -31.62 -29.89 10.30
N ASP A 125 -31.53 -30.27 9.02
CA ASP A 125 -30.28 -30.59 8.33
C ASP A 125 -29.73 -29.41 7.50
N ARG A 126 -30.49 -28.31 7.34
CA ARG A 126 -30.04 -27.08 6.67
C ARG A 126 -30.48 -25.78 7.37
N ILE A 127 -29.71 -24.72 7.21
CA ILE A 127 -30.01 -23.37 7.71
C ILE A 127 -30.17 -22.46 6.50
N LEU A 128 -31.36 -21.86 6.34
CA LEU A 128 -31.63 -20.89 5.29
C LEU A 128 -31.51 -19.47 5.84
N GLU A 129 -30.63 -18.67 5.25
CA GLU A 129 -30.56 -17.23 5.47
C GLU A 129 -31.10 -16.48 4.25
N ILE A 130 -32.10 -15.62 4.46
CA ILE A 130 -32.87 -14.97 3.39
C ILE A 130 -32.35 -13.55 3.19
N VAL A 131 -32.03 -13.21 1.95
CA VAL A 131 -31.54 -11.90 1.54
C VAL A 131 -32.44 -11.35 0.44
N LEU A 132 -32.95 -10.14 0.61
CA LEU A 132 -33.73 -9.47 -0.43
C LEU A 132 -32.80 -8.71 -1.37
N LEU A 133 -33.00 -8.86 -2.67
CA LEU A 133 -32.31 -8.05 -3.67
C LEU A 133 -33.13 -6.81 -3.97
N ASP A 134 -32.54 -5.65 -3.66
CA ASP A 134 -33.10 -4.35 -4.00
C ASP A 134 -33.19 -4.23 -5.52
N SER A 135 -34.41 -4.05 -6.01
CA SER A 135 -34.71 -3.94 -7.44
C SER A 135 -34.08 -2.74 -8.14
N SER A 136 -33.57 -1.76 -7.37
CA SER A 136 -32.93 -0.53 -7.88
C SER A 136 -31.40 -0.58 -7.91
N ARG A 137 -30.78 -1.66 -7.40
CA ARG A 137 -29.32 -1.84 -7.32
C ARG A 137 -28.88 -3.05 -8.13
N ASP A 138 -27.67 -3.04 -8.68
CA ASP A 138 -27.13 -4.21 -9.39
C ASP A 138 -27.18 -5.48 -8.51
N GLY A 139 -27.94 -6.50 -8.92
CA GLY A 139 -28.12 -7.70 -8.10
C GLY A 139 -26.89 -8.60 -8.05
N VAL A 140 -26.06 -8.63 -9.10
CA VAL A 140 -24.80 -9.38 -9.08
C VAL A 140 -23.83 -8.75 -8.10
N GLU A 141 -23.79 -7.42 -8.04
CA GLU A 141 -23.03 -6.69 -7.02
C GLU A 141 -23.54 -6.96 -5.60
N GLN A 142 -24.86 -6.88 -5.38
CA GLN A 142 -25.46 -7.17 -4.07
C GLN A 142 -25.15 -8.58 -3.57
N ILE A 143 -25.25 -9.59 -4.44
CA ILE A 143 -24.88 -10.96 -4.12
C ILE A 143 -23.39 -11.04 -3.80
N SER A 144 -22.52 -10.40 -4.59
CA SER A 144 -21.07 -10.39 -4.36
C SER A 144 -20.70 -9.80 -2.99
N GLN A 145 -21.30 -8.65 -2.63
CA GLN A 145 -21.09 -7.98 -1.35
C GLN A 145 -21.56 -8.85 -0.19
N THR A 146 -22.72 -9.49 -0.34
CA THR A 146 -23.27 -10.37 0.69
C THR A 146 -22.40 -11.61 0.88
N LEU A 147 -22.02 -12.29 -0.21
CA LEU A 147 -21.17 -13.49 -0.14
C LEU A 147 -19.80 -13.21 0.49
N ALA A 148 -19.25 -12.01 0.32
CA ALA A 148 -17.98 -11.62 0.94
C ALA A 148 -18.01 -11.58 2.48
N GLU A 149 -19.20 -11.58 3.09
CA GLU A 149 -19.38 -11.66 4.55
C GLU A 149 -19.31 -13.11 5.08
N TYR A 150 -19.33 -14.11 4.17
CA TYR A 150 -19.36 -15.53 4.50
C TYR A 150 -18.12 -16.25 3.95
N SER A 151 -17.85 -17.45 4.49
CA SER A 151 -16.68 -18.25 4.08
C SER A 151 -16.93 -19.77 4.01
N ASN A 152 -18.18 -20.21 4.19
CA ASN A 152 -18.60 -21.62 4.07
C ASN A 152 -20.08 -21.68 3.66
N VAL A 153 -20.41 -21.27 2.43
CA VAL A 153 -21.78 -21.33 1.90
C VAL A 153 -21.92 -22.63 1.10
N SER A 154 -22.80 -23.53 1.56
CA SER A 154 -23.01 -24.84 0.95
C SER A 154 -23.98 -24.81 -0.21
N ALA A 155 -24.89 -23.82 -0.27
CA ALA A 155 -25.69 -23.58 -1.46
C ALA A 155 -26.15 -22.12 -1.59
N LEU A 156 -26.38 -21.72 -2.84
CA LEU A 156 -26.91 -20.42 -3.23
C LEU A 156 -28.23 -20.61 -3.98
N HIS A 157 -29.32 -20.00 -3.49
CA HIS A 157 -30.63 -20.00 -4.15
C HIS A 157 -30.95 -18.61 -4.68
N LEU A 158 -31.22 -18.51 -5.98
CA LEU A 158 -31.48 -17.25 -6.69
C LEU A 158 -32.90 -17.22 -7.23
N VAL A 159 -33.81 -16.66 -6.43
CA VAL A 159 -35.24 -16.58 -6.71
C VAL A 159 -35.56 -15.26 -7.38
N SER A 160 -35.83 -15.31 -8.67
CA SER A 160 -36.06 -14.12 -9.49
C SER A 160 -36.78 -14.49 -10.78
N HIS A 161 -37.19 -13.48 -11.56
CA HIS A 161 -37.75 -13.74 -12.88
C HIS A 161 -36.68 -14.08 -13.92
N GLY A 162 -37.01 -14.98 -14.84
CA GLY A 162 -36.15 -15.43 -15.93
C GLY A 162 -36.83 -15.40 -17.30
N ALA A 163 -35.99 -15.59 -18.32
CA ALA A 163 -36.36 -15.95 -19.68
C ALA A 163 -35.23 -16.80 -20.31
N GLN A 164 -35.44 -17.31 -21.52
CA GLN A 164 -34.42 -18.04 -22.28
C GLN A 164 -33.07 -17.30 -22.32
N GLY A 165 -32.05 -17.88 -21.67
CA GLY A 165 -30.68 -17.34 -21.62
C GLY A 165 -30.53 -16.04 -20.83
N GLN A 166 -31.43 -15.77 -19.89
CA GLN A 166 -31.43 -14.55 -19.10
C GLN A 166 -32.07 -14.75 -17.73
N VAL A 167 -31.46 -14.20 -16.68
CA VAL A 167 -32.08 -14.05 -15.35
C VAL A 167 -31.93 -12.61 -14.86
N THR A 168 -32.96 -12.10 -14.18
CA THR A 168 -32.97 -10.72 -13.68
C THR A 168 -32.66 -10.72 -12.18
N LEU A 169 -31.62 -10.05 -11.74
CA LEU A 169 -31.18 -10.01 -10.34
C LEU A 169 -31.09 -8.55 -9.90
N GLY A 170 -31.97 -8.12 -9.00
CA GLY A 170 -32.08 -6.71 -8.64
C GLY A 170 -32.28 -5.83 -9.89
N GLY A 171 -31.55 -4.74 -9.99
CA GLY A 171 -31.53 -3.86 -11.17
C GLY A 171 -30.69 -4.37 -12.35
N SER A 172 -30.11 -5.57 -12.30
CA SER A 172 -29.27 -6.10 -13.38
C SER A 172 -29.85 -7.34 -14.06
N VAL A 173 -29.40 -7.53 -15.30
CA VAL A 173 -29.72 -8.68 -16.13
C VAL A 173 -28.46 -9.51 -16.32
N LEU A 174 -28.45 -10.76 -15.86
CA LEU A 174 -27.39 -11.72 -16.16
C LEU A 174 -27.77 -12.52 -17.41
N SER A 175 -27.00 -12.34 -18.47
CA SER A 175 -27.21 -12.93 -19.80
C SER A 175 -25.86 -13.13 -20.48
N ASP A 176 -25.82 -13.82 -21.63
CA ASP A 176 -24.59 -13.93 -22.44
C ASP A 176 -24.00 -12.57 -22.84
N ALA A 177 -24.84 -11.54 -23.01
CA ALA A 177 -24.41 -10.19 -23.38
C ALA A 177 -23.74 -9.43 -22.23
N THR A 178 -24.08 -9.77 -20.98
CA THR A 178 -23.57 -9.12 -19.76
C THR A 178 -22.56 -9.98 -19.01
N LEU A 179 -22.34 -11.22 -19.43
CA LEU A 179 -21.48 -12.18 -18.73
C LEU A 179 -20.02 -11.72 -18.64
N ASP A 180 -19.45 -11.18 -19.72
CA ASP A 180 -18.07 -10.69 -19.74
C ASP A 180 -17.83 -9.57 -18.73
N PHE A 181 -18.86 -8.74 -18.49
CA PHE A 181 -18.82 -7.65 -17.51
C PHE A 181 -18.79 -8.21 -16.08
N TYR A 182 -19.59 -9.23 -15.78
CA TYR A 182 -19.69 -9.83 -14.45
C TYR A 182 -18.71 -10.97 -14.16
N ALA A 183 -17.90 -11.39 -15.14
CA ALA A 183 -17.05 -12.58 -15.04
C ALA A 183 -16.12 -12.57 -13.81
N GLY A 184 -15.55 -11.41 -13.46
CA GLY A 184 -14.70 -11.25 -12.29
C GLY A 184 -15.43 -11.49 -10.97
N GLN A 185 -16.65 -10.95 -10.84
CA GLN A 185 -17.49 -11.10 -9.65
C GLN A 185 -18.00 -12.54 -9.51
N LEU A 186 -18.45 -13.15 -10.62
CA LEU A 186 -18.89 -14.55 -10.63
C LEU A 186 -17.74 -15.50 -10.27
N ALA A 187 -16.52 -15.25 -10.76
CA ALA A 187 -15.35 -16.01 -10.34
C ALA A 187 -15.04 -15.83 -8.85
N GLN A 188 -15.30 -14.64 -8.31
CA GLN A 188 -15.14 -14.36 -6.89
C GLN A 188 -16.17 -15.07 -6.02
N TRP A 189 -17.41 -15.25 -6.49
CA TRP A 189 -18.43 -16.03 -5.77
C TRP A 189 -17.90 -17.42 -5.44
N GLY A 190 -17.24 -18.08 -6.40
CA GLY A 190 -16.59 -19.38 -6.21
C GLY A 190 -15.60 -19.44 -5.05
N SER A 191 -14.97 -18.32 -4.68
CA SER A 191 -14.03 -18.26 -3.54
C SER A 191 -14.70 -18.22 -2.17
N TYR A 192 -16.02 -17.93 -2.12
CA TYR A 192 -16.82 -17.88 -0.89
C TYR A 192 -17.71 -19.12 -0.69
N LEU A 193 -17.85 -19.93 -1.75
CA LEU A 193 -18.61 -21.17 -1.76
C LEU A 193 -17.75 -22.35 -1.28
N ASP A 194 -18.39 -23.33 -0.65
CA ASP A 194 -17.74 -24.60 -0.34
C ASP A 194 -17.39 -25.39 -1.62
N ALA A 195 -16.43 -26.30 -1.52
CA ALA A 195 -15.92 -27.05 -2.69
C ALA A 195 -16.98 -27.93 -3.39
N ASP A 196 -18.04 -28.30 -2.67
CA ASP A 196 -19.18 -29.09 -3.18
C ASP A 196 -20.48 -28.26 -3.20
N ALA A 197 -20.38 -26.92 -3.24
CA ALA A 197 -21.54 -26.05 -3.16
C ALA A 197 -22.35 -26.00 -4.47
N ASP A 198 -23.67 -25.86 -4.32
CA ASP A 198 -24.62 -25.80 -5.44
C ASP A 198 -25.20 -24.39 -5.63
N ILE A 199 -25.46 -23.99 -6.88
CA ILE A 199 -26.22 -22.76 -7.21
C ILE A 199 -27.53 -23.14 -7.90
N LEU A 200 -28.66 -22.67 -7.39
CA LEU A 200 -29.99 -22.97 -7.90
C LEU A 200 -30.67 -21.69 -8.40
N PHE A 201 -30.92 -21.61 -9.70
CA PHE A 201 -31.65 -20.51 -10.34
C PHE A 201 -33.11 -20.88 -10.58
N TYR A 202 -34.04 -20.11 -10.03
CA TYR A 202 -35.48 -20.38 -10.14
C TYR A 202 -36.16 -19.63 -11.30
N GLY A 203 -35.46 -18.74 -12.01
CA GLY A 203 -36.04 -17.97 -13.11
C GLY A 203 -36.54 -18.86 -14.24
N CYS A 204 -37.74 -18.56 -14.76
CA CYS A 204 -38.34 -19.32 -15.87
C CYS A 204 -37.42 -19.37 -17.08
N ASP A 205 -37.41 -20.52 -17.76
CA ASP A 205 -36.80 -20.77 -19.06
C ASP A 205 -35.29 -20.45 -19.14
N LEU A 206 -34.59 -20.15 -18.04
CA LEU A 206 -33.20 -19.71 -18.05
C LEU A 206 -32.30 -20.65 -18.88
N ALA A 207 -32.50 -21.96 -18.71
CA ALA A 207 -31.75 -23.01 -19.38
C ALA A 207 -32.46 -23.60 -20.61
N ASP A 208 -33.51 -22.97 -21.15
CA ASP A 208 -34.12 -23.43 -22.41
C ASP A 208 -33.18 -23.16 -23.59
N GLY A 209 -33.05 -24.13 -24.49
CA GLY A 209 -32.34 -23.98 -25.77
C GLY A 209 -30.91 -23.42 -25.65
N GLU A 210 -30.68 -22.21 -26.16
CA GLU A 210 -29.35 -21.57 -26.16
C GLU A 210 -28.91 -21.11 -24.75
N GLY A 211 -29.85 -20.96 -23.81
CA GLY A 211 -29.58 -20.53 -22.43
C GLY A 211 -28.76 -21.51 -21.58
N GLN A 212 -28.65 -22.77 -22.02
CA GLN A 212 -27.74 -23.75 -21.43
C GLN A 212 -26.28 -23.28 -21.46
N THR A 213 -25.88 -22.54 -22.51
CA THR A 213 -24.52 -22.01 -22.65
C THR A 213 -24.18 -21.00 -21.55
N LEU A 214 -25.16 -20.17 -21.17
CA LEU A 214 -25.01 -19.20 -20.08
C LEU A 214 -24.79 -19.94 -18.75
N VAL A 215 -25.63 -20.94 -18.46
CA VAL A 215 -25.53 -21.74 -17.23
C VAL A 215 -24.19 -22.49 -17.17
N ASP A 216 -23.75 -23.09 -18.28
CA ASP A 216 -22.44 -23.74 -18.41
C ASP A 216 -21.28 -22.76 -18.12
N SER A 217 -21.41 -21.51 -18.58
CA SER A 217 -20.38 -20.49 -18.42
C SER A 217 -20.32 -19.96 -16.99
N ILE A 218 -21.47 -19.80 -16.32
CA ILE A 218 -21.54 -19.43 -14.90
C ILE A 218 -20.93 -20.53 -14.04
N ALA A 219 -21.22 -21.81 -14.35
CA ALA A 219 -20.61 -22.95 -13.66
C ALA A 219 -19.08 -22.96 -13.84
N ALA A 220 -18.60 -22.68 -15.05
CA ALA A 220 -17.16 -22.60 -15.32
C ALA A 220 -16.46 -21.43 -14.59
N LEU A 221 -17.15 -20.29 -14.42
CA LEU A 221 -16.62 -19.13 -13.71
C LEU A 221 -16.60 -19.34 -12.20
N THR A 222 -17.72 -19.80 -11.62
CA THR A 222 -17.88 -20.00 -10.18
C THR A 222 -17.17 -21.25 -9.68
N GLY A 223 -17.00 -22.28 -10.52
CA GLY A 223 -16.50 -23.59 -10.12
C GLY A 223 -17.50 -24.43 -9.33
N ALA A 224 -18.75 -23.97 -9.19
CA ALA A 224 -19.83 -24.64 -8.48
C ALA A 224 -20.73 -25.46 -9.43
N ASP A 225 -21.45 -26.42 -8.86
CA ASP A 225 -22.48 -27.17 -9.59
C ASP A 225 -23.77 -26.32 -9.64
N ILE A 226 -24.47 -26.32 -10.78
CA ILE A 226 -25.61 -25.40 -11.02
C ILE A 226 -26.85 -26.16 -11.48
N ALA A 227 -28.01 -25.82 -10.91
CA ALA A 227 -29.33 -26.19 -11.42
C ALA A 227 -30.14 -24.95 -11.85
N ALA A 228 -30.83 -25.05 -12.98
CA ALA A 228 -31.69 -24.00 -13.52
C ALA A 228 -32.91 -24.61 -14.22
N SER A 229 -34.02 -23.87 -14.27
CA SER A 229 -35.21 -24.31 -15.01
C SER A 229 -35.04 -24.13 -16.51
N ASP A 230 -35.53 -25.10 -17.29
CA ASP A 230 -35.62 -25.02 -18.76
C ASP A 230 -37.06 -24.78 -19.26
N ASP A 231 -38.02 -24.59 -18.35
CA ASP A 231 -39.39 -24.20 -18.65
C ASP A 231 -39.97 -23.19 -17.62
N VAL A 232 -41.30 -23.07 -17.55
CA VAL A 232 -41.94 -22.09 -16.67
C VAL A 232 -41.82 -22.53 -15.21
N THR A 233 -41.09 -21.80 -14.38
CA THR A 233 -41.11 -21.98 -12.92
C THR A 233 -42.34 -21.32 -12.28
N GLY A 234 -43.17 -22.08 -11.56
CA GLY A 234 -44.29 -21.56 -10.79
C GLY A 234 -45.46 -22.53 -10.64
N HIS A 235 -46.69 -22.00 -10.64
CA HIS A 235 -47.89 -22.80 -10.36
C HIS A 235 -48.35 -23.68 -11.54
N GLU A 236 -48.71 -24.94 -11.27
CA GLU A 236 -49.13 -25.95 -12.28
C GLU A 236 -50.26 -25.47 -13.20
N SER A 237 -51.23 -24.71 -12.67
CA SER A 237 -52.36 -24.22 -13.49
C SER A 237 -52.00 -23.10 -14.45
N LEU A 238 -50.86 -22.45 -14.25
CA LEU A 238 -50.29 -21.45 -15.16
C LEU A 238 -49.30 -22.10 -16.15
N GLY A 239 -49.14 -23.42 -16.08
CA GLY A 239 -48.28 -24.18 -16.97
C GLY A 239 -46.84 -24.34 -16.47
N GLY A 240 -46.56 -23.93 -15.23
CA GLY A 240 -45.23 -24.06 -14.63
C GLY A 240 -45.12 -25.11 -13.54
N ASP A 241 -43.90 -25.44 -13.15
CA ASP A 241 -43.62 -26.24 -11.96
C ASP A 241 -42.39 -25.73 -11.20
N TRP A 242 -41.89 -26.48 -10.22
CA TRP A 242 -40.75 -26.03 -9.39
C TRP A 242 -39.52 -26.91 -9.58
N LEU A 243 -39.50 -27.69 -10.66
CA LEU A 243 -38.36 -28.51 -11.05
C LEU A 243 -37.32 -27.61 -11.74
N LEU A 244 -36.04 -27.95 -11.51
CA LEU A 244 -34.89 -27.34 -12.18
C LEU A 244 -34.27 -28.43 -13.05
N GLU A 245 -34.66 -28.46 -14.31
CA GLU A 245 -34.44 -29.58 -15.24
C GLU A 245 -33.01 -29.67 -15.74
N TYR A 246 -32.36 -28.51 -15.88
CA TYR A 246 -31.01 -28.42 -16.41
C TYR A 246 -30.00 -28.33 -15.27
N THR A 247 -29.04 -29.25 -15.27
CA THR A 247 -27.99 -29.32 -14.26
C THR A 247 -26.60 -29.40 -14.90
N VAL A 248 -25.67 -28.60 -14.40
CA VAL A 248 -24.23 -28.66 -14.70
C VAL A 248 -23.54 -29.14 -13.43
N GLY A 249 -22.92 -30.32 -13.47
CA GLY A 249 -22.34 -30.93 -12.27
C GLY A 249 -23.29 -31.86 -11.51
N ASP A 250 -22.93 -32.24 -10.28
CA ASP A 250 -23.66 -33.17 -9.42
C ASP A 250 -24.46 -32.43 -8.33
N VAL A 251 -25.57 -31.78 -8.71
CA VAL A 251 -26.41 -31.00 -7.78
C VAL A 251 -27.07 -31.89 -6.73
N SER A 252 -26.78 -31.62 -5.45
CA SER A 252 -27.25 -32.41 -4.31
C SER A 252 -28.22 -31.65 -3.39
N THR A 253 -28.24 -30.33 -3.52
CA THR A 253 -29.09 -29.41 -2.77
C THR A 253 -30.55 -29.47 -3.23
N GLY A 254 -31.48 -29.47 -2.27
CA GLY A 254 -32.92 -29.41 -2.54
C GLY A 254 -33.42 -27.99 -2.73
N ILE A 255 -34.51 -27.81 -3.49
CA ILE A 255 -35.15 -26.49 -3.64
C ILE A 255 -35.54 -25.87 -2.28
N ALA A 256 -35.49 -24.54 -2.22
CA ALA A 256 -35.66 -23.76 -0.98
C ALA A 256 -37.10 -23.79 -0.45
N PHE A 257 -38.08 -23.95 -1.35
CA PHE A 257 -39.51 -23.80 -1.06
C PHE A 257 -40.20 -25.11 -0.67
N SER A 258 -41.13 -25.03 0.29
CA SER A 258 -41.91 -26.18 0.75
C SER A 258 -42.96 -26.64 -0.27
N GLN A 259 -43.34 -27.92 -0.22
CA GLN A 259 -44.43 -28.44 -1.07
C GLN A 259 -45.77 -27.72 -0.87
N SER A 260 -45.97 -27.04 0.27
CA SER A 260 -47.19 -26.28 0.51
C SER A 260 -47.21 -25.02 -0.36
N VAL A 261 -46.14 -24.23 -0.35
CA VAL A 261 -46.09 -22.98 -1.12
C VAL A 261 -46.07 -23.24 -2.61
N GLN A 262 -45.37 -24.29 -3.05
CA GLN A 262 -45.36 -24.72 -4.45
C GLN A 262 -46.76 -25.00 -5.01
N ALA A 263 -47.70 -25.44 -4.16
CA ALA A 263 -49.08 -25.76 -4.53
C ALA A 263 -50.07 -24.60 -4.28
N THR A 264 -49.67 -23.52 -3.60
CA THR A 264 -50.58 -22.44 -3.19
C THR A 264 -50.19 -21.06 -3.70
N TRP A 265 -48.91 -20.82 -4.01
CA TRP A 265 -48.46 -19.60 -4.69
C TRP A 265 -48.97 -19.63 -6.12
N TYR A 266 -49.70 -18.60 -6.55
CA TYR A 266 -50.47 -18.60 -7.80
C TYR A 266 -49.86 -17.65 -8.85
N ASP A 267 -48.55 -17.78 -9.12
CA ASP A 267 -47.84 -16.96 -10.11
C ASP A 267 -46.77 -17.78 -10.84
N THR A 268 -46.01 -17.13 -11.73
CA THR A 268 -44.86 -17.68 -12.46
C THR A 268 -43.71 -16.70 -12.46
N LEU A 269 -42.47 -17.19 -12.51
CA LEU A 269 -41.25 -16.36 -12.57
C LEU A 269 -40.89 -15.92 -14.01
N ALA A 270 -41.90 -15.76 -14.88
CA ALA A 270 -41.68 -15.42 -16.30
C ALA A 270 -41.57 -13.90 -16.49
N THR A 271 -40.78 -13.47 -17.49
CA THR A 271 -40.75 -12.07 -17.98
C THR A 271 -41.29 -11.96 -19.39
N ILE A 272 -41.68 -10.73 -19.81
CA ILE A 272 -41.95 -10.45 -21.23
C ILE A 272 -40.70 -9.85 -21.86
N THR A 273 -40.09 -10.54 -22.82
CA THR A 273 -39.01 -9.96 -23.63
C THR A 273 -39.56 -9.44 -24.95
N VAL A 274 -39.36 -8.15 -25.22
CA VAL A 274 -39.66 -7.56 -26.52
C VAL A 274 -38.62 -8.05 -27.53
N THR A 275 -39.08 -8.69 -28.61
CA THR A 275 -38.20 -9.36 -29.59
C THR A 275 -38.08 -8.59 -30.91
N THR A 276 -38.84 -7.52 -31.07
CA THR A 276 -38.76 -6.64 -32.25
C THR A 276 -38.89 -5.16 -31.87
N THR A 277 -38.14 -4.31 -32.57
CA THR A 277 -38.26 -2.85 -32.44
C THR A 277 -39.40 -2.27 -33.28
N ALA A 278 -40.12 -3.10 -34.03
CA ALA A 278 -41.28 -2.67 -34.82
C ALA A 278 -42.42 -2.24 -33.88
N ASP A 279 -43.13 -1.17 -34.23
CA ASP A 279 -44.34 -0.74 -33.53
C ASP A 279 -45.58 -1.29 -34.25
N GLU A 280 -46.03 -2.47 -33.81
CA GLU A 280 -47.12 -3.26 -34.39
C GLU A 280 -48.02 -3.85 -33.28
N ASP A 281 -49.25 -4.23 -33.63
CA ASP A 281 -50.22 -4.95 -32.78
C ASP A 281 -50.87 -6.04 -33.64
N ASP A 282 -50.16 -7.15 -33.84
CA ASP A 282 -50.57 -8.29 -34.68
C ASP A 282 -50.53 -9.66 -33.97
N GLY A 283 -50.08 -9.71 -32.71
CA GLY A 283 -50.16 -10.84 -31.79
C GLY A 283 -51.46 -10.93 -30.96
N ASP A 284 -51.59 -11.98 -30.12
CA ASP A 284 -52.73 -12.15 -29.19
C ASP A 284 -52.46 -11.45 -27.84
N THR A 285 -52.83 -10.18 -27.74
CA THR A 285 -52.59 -9.33 -26.56
C THR A 285 -53.63 -9.50 -25.44
N SER A 286 -54.40 -10.59 -25.42
CA SER A 286 -55.45 -10.82 -24.40
C SER A 286 -54.91 -11.17 -23.01
N SER A 287 -53.64 -11.57 -22.92
CA SER A 287 -52.84 -11.75 -21.69
C SER A 287 -51.39 -11.99 -22.09
N ILE A 288 -50.44 -11.88 -21.16
CA ILE A 288 -49.02 -12.18 -21.40
C ILE A 288 -48.82 -13.58 -21.95
N ALA A 289 -49.42 -14.58 -21.30
CA ALA A 289 -49.34 -15.97 -21.73
C ALA A 289 -49.90 -16.19 -23.14
N ALA A 290 -50.96 -15.49 -23.51
CA ALA A 290 -51.53 -15.55 -24.86
C ALA A 290 -50.58 -14.94 -25.90
N LEU A 291 -49.92 -13.82 -25.56
CA LEU A 291 -48.99 -13.13 -26.42
C LEU A 291 -47.72 -13.96 -26.66
N GLN A 292 -47.16 -14.58 -25.62
CA GLN A 292 -46.01 -15.48 -25.76
C GLN A 292 -46.36 -16.71 -26.61
N ALA A 293 -47.56 -17.27 -26.45
CA ALA A 293 -48.02 -18.41 -27.24
C ALA A 293 -48.29 -18.04 -28.72
N THR A 294 -48.67 -16.79 -29.00
CA THR A 294 -49.01 -16.30 -30.34
C THR A 294 -48.42 -14.90 -30.56
N ALA A 295 -47.08 -14.82 -30.55
CA ALA A 295 -46.36 -13.63 -30.98
C ALA A 295 -46.66 -13.39 -32.46
N GLY A 296 -46.91 -12.14 -32.85
CA GLY A 296 -47.31 -11.78 -34.20
C GLY A 296 -46.29 -12.19 -35.28
N GLY A 297 -46.53 -11.80 -36.54
CA GLY A 297 -45.69 -12.24 -37.66
C GLY A 297 -44.24 -11.73 -37.61
N THR A 298 -43.96 -10.73 -36.76
CA THR A 298 -42.70 -10.00 -36.67
C THR A 298 -42.02 -10.11 -35.31
N GLY A 299 -42.59 -10.89 -34.37
CA GLY A 299 -42.12 -11.01 -32.98
C GLY A 299 -43.13 -10.41 -32.00
N ILE A 300 -42.67 -10.08 -30.80
CA ILE A 300 -43.42 -9.33 -29.78
C ILE A 300 -42.90 -7.90 -29.78
N SER A 301 -43.77 -6.93 -30.07
CA SER A 301 -43.46 -5.50 -29.99
C SER A 301 -43.61 -4.95 -28.57
N LEU A 302 -43.03 -3.77 -28.30
CA LEU A 302 -43.26 -3.04 -27.05
C LEU A 302 -44.75 -2.73 -26.82
N ARG A 303 -45.46 -2.36 -27.90
CA ARG A 303 -46.89 -2.06 -27.82
C ARG A 303 -47.70 -3.30 -27.42
N GLU A 304 -47.43 -4.43 -28.05
CA GLU A 304 -48.09 -5.69 -27.72
C GLU A 304 -47.83 -6.12 -26.28
N ALA A 305 -46.57 -6.03 -25.84
CA ALA A 305 -46.18 -6.35 -24.48
C ALA A 305 -46.96 -5.52 -23.45
N ILE A 306 -47.08 -4.20 -23.67
CA ILE A 306 -47.85 -3.31 -22.79
C ILE A 306 -49.35 -3.61 -22.81
N ILE A 307 -49.94 -3.88 -23.99
CA ILE A 307 -51.37 -4.23 -24.07
C ILE A 307 -51.63 -5.56 -23.35
N ALA A 308 -50.75 -6.55 -23.51
CA ALA A 308 -50.87 -7.84 -22.84
C ALA A 308 -50.68 -7.74 -21.32
N ALA A 309 -49.73 -6.94 -20.86
CA ALA A 309 -49.54 -6.63 -19.43
C ALA A 309 -50.79 -5.95 -18.84
N ASN A 310 -51.31 -4.91 -19.50
CA ASN A 310 -52.58 -4.28 -19.10
C ASN A 310 -53.78 -5.23 -18.99
N ASN A 311 -53.78 -6.34 -19.73
CA ASN A 311 -54.83 -7.37 -19.69
C ASN A 311 -54.52 -8.54 -18.74
N THR A 312 -53.34 -8.53 -18.10
CA THR A 312 -52.89 -9.53 -17.13
C THR A 312 -53.06 -8.96 -15.72
N ALA A 313 -53.34 -9.83 -14.75
CA ALA A 313 -53.50 -9.41 -13.36
C ALA A 313 -52.17 -9.59 -12.64
N GLY A 314 -51.74 -8.58 -11.89
CA GLY A 314 -50.43 -8.58 -11.23
C GLY A 314 -49.61 -7.37 -11.68
N ALA A 315 -48.38 -7.28 -11.20
CA ALA A 315 -47.38 -6.36 -11.71
C ALA A 315 -46.54 -7.08 -12.78
N ASP A 316 -46.30 -6.42 -13.91
CA ASP A 316 -45.66 -7.06 -15.05
C ASP A 316 -44.32 -6.40 -15.39
N THR A 317 -43.32 -7.21 -15.73
CA THR A 317 -42.00 -6.73 -16.16
C THR A 317 -41.78 -7.00 -17.65
N ILE A 318 -41.43 -5.93 -18.38
CA ILE A 318 -41.12 -5.91 -19.81
C ILE A 318 -39.64 -5.58 -19.99
N ASN A 319 -38.90 -6.50 -20.61
CA ASN A 319 -37.48 -6.35 -20.90
C ASN A 319 -37.25 -5.92 -22.36
N LEU A 320 -36.43 -4.89 -22.53
CA LEU A 320 -36.02 -4.36 -23.82
C LEU A 320 -34.56 -4.67 -24.10
N GLY A 321 -34.28 -5.28 -25.26
CA GLY A 321 -32.92 -5.38 -25.78
C GLY A 321 -32.41 -4.06 -26.33
N ALA A 322 -31.12 -4.01 -26.69
CA ALA A 322 -30.52 -2.85 -27.32
C ALA A 322 -31.21 -2.51 -28.66
N GLY A 323 -31.50 -1.24 -28.89
CA GLY A 323 -32.17 -0.78 -30.10
C GLY A 323 -33.01 0.48 -29.91
N THR A 324 -33.56 0.96 -31.01
CA THR A 324 -34.49 2.10 -31.01
C THR A 324 -35.91 1.63 -31.34
N TYR A 325 -36.79 1.67 -30.35
CA TYR A 325 -38.20 1.34 -30.42
C TYR A 325 -38.97 2.60 -30.82
N THR A 326 -39.05 2.86 -32.12
CA THR A 326 -39.77 4.03 -32.64
C THR A 326 -41.26 3.76 -32.71
N LEU A 327 -42.07 4.55 -31.99
CA LEU A 327 -43.53 4.52 -32.12
C LEU A 327 -43.94 5.11 -33.47
N THR A 328 -44.73 4.38 -34.26
CA THR A 328 -45.14 4.74 -35.63
C THR A 328 -46.65 4.69 -35.88
N LEU A 329 -47.42 4.00 -35.04
CA LEU A 329 -48.87 3.93 -35.18
C LEU A 329 -49.50 5.25 -34.74
N SER A 330 -49.83 6.12 -35.70
CA SER A 330 -50.38 7.45 -35.39
C SER A 330 -51.82 7.39 -34.88
N GLY A 331 -52.07 8.04 -33.74
CA GLY A 331 -53.38 8.30 -33.13
C GLY A 331 -53.23 9.45 -32.13
N THR A 332 -54.34 10.12 -31.78
CA THR A 332 -54.35 11.00 -30.59
C THR A 332 -55.61 10.79 -29.79
N PHE A 333 -55.51 10.90 -28.46
CA PHE A 333 -56.63 10.71 -27.51
C PHE A 333 -57.28 9.31 -27.63
N GLU A 334 -56.45 8.31 -27.90
CA GLU A 334 -56.78 6.90 -27.75
C GLU A 334 -56.47 6.51 -26.28
N ASP A 335 -57.16 5.53 -25.70
CA ASP A 335 -57.02 5.20 -24.26
C ASP A 335 -56.83 3.67 -24.04
N LEU A 336 -56.38 2.93 -25.07
CA LEU A 336 -56.20 1.48 -25.07
C LEU A 336 -54.81 1.05 -25.60
N ALA A 337 -53.85 1.98 -25.70
CA ALA A 337 -52.52 1.79 -26.25
C ALA A 337 -52.48 1.23 -27.69
N ALA A 338 -53.59 1.25 -28.43
CA ALA A 338 -53.71 0.66 -29.77
C ALA A 338 -53.09 1.55 -30.85
N THR A 339 -53.10 2.88 -30.67
CA THR A 339 -52.43 3.85 -31.55
C THR A 339 -52.01 5.08 -30.76
N GLY A 340 -50.95 5.76 -31.17
CA GLY A 340 -50.45 6.96 -30.50
C GLY A 340 -49.52 6.58 -29.36
N ASP A 341 -49.79 7.15 -28.20
CA ASP A 341 -49.13 6.86 -26.94
C ASP A 341 -49.35 5.41 -26.48
N LEU A 342 -48.57 5.01 -25.50
CA LEU A 342 -48.68 3.74 -24.79
C LEU A 342 -49.41 4.02 -23.46
N ASP A 343 -50.68 3.63 -23.40
CA ASP A 343 -51.50 3.78 -22.20
C ASP A 343 -51.14 2.74 -21.12
N ILE A 344 -50.94 3.20 -19.89
CA ILE A 344 -50.65 2.36 -18.73
C ILE A 344 -51.86 2.37 -17.79
N THR A 345 -52.46 1.20 -17.59
CA THR A 345 -53.68 1.01 -16.77
C THR A 345 -53.51 0.02 -15.61
N SER A 346 -52.40 -0.70 -15.61
CA SER A 346 -51.94 -1.68 -14.61
C SER A 346 -50.55 -1.28 -14.08
N ASP A 347 -49.94 -2.12 -13.25
CA ASP A 347 -48.60 -1.90 -12.71
C ASP A 347 -47.55 -2.51 -13.65
N ILE A 348 -46.81 -1.67 -14.37
CA ILE A 348 -45.86 -2.12 -15.42
C ILE A 348 -44.46 -1.58 -15.12
N THR A 349 -43.46 -2.46 -15.19
CA THR A 349 -42.03 -2.12 -15.21
C THR A 349 -41.47 -2.36 -16.61
N ILE A 350 -40.74 -1.37 -17.15
CA ILE A 350 -40.02 -1.48 -18.43
C ILE A 350 -38.54 -1.24 -18.16
N SER A 351 -37.72 -2.28 -18.38
CA SER A 351 -36.26 -2.24 -18.14
C SER A 351 -35.49 -2.37 -19.46
N GLY A 352 -34.48 -1.52 -19.62
CA GLY A 352 -33.55 -1.53 -20.76
C GLY A 352 -32.12 -1.90 -20.37
N LEU A 353 -31.24 -1.98 -21.37
CA LEU A 353 -29.81 -2.29 -21.19
C LEU A 353 -28.91 -1.06 -20.97
N GLY A 354 -29.46 0.07 -20.51
CA GLY A 354 -28.74 1.35 -20.34
C GLY A 354 -29.19 2.42 -21.34
N ALA A 355 -29.07 3.69 -20.92
CA ALA A 355 -29.58 4.83 -21.68
C ALA A 355 -28.90 5.01 -23.05
N GLY A 356 -27.64 4.60 -23.20
CA GLY A 356 -26.94 4.59 -24.49
C GLY A 356 -27.36 3.46 -25.44
N SER A 357 -28.01 2.43 -24.92
CA SER A 357 -28.28 1.16 -25.62
C SER A 357 -29.75 0.99 -25.99
N THR A 358 -30.68 1.43 -25.14
CA THR A 358 -32.12 1.20 -25.29
C THR A 358 -32.86 2.53 -25.40
N ILE A 359 -33.50 2.78 -26.54
CA ILE A 359 -34.15 4.07 -26.83
C ILE A 359 -35.61 3.84 -27.24
N ILE A 360 -36.55 4.44 -26.52
CA ILE A 360 -37.96 4.54 -26.92
C ILE A 360 -38.16 5.91 -27.57
N SER A 361 -38.48 5.94 -28.87
CA SER A 361 -38.55 7.18 -29.64
C SER A 361 -39.97 7.48 -30.10
N GLY A 362 -40.51 8.62 -29.70
CA GLY A 362 -41.81 9.14 -30.13
C GLY A 362 -41.78 9.84 -31.50
N ALA A 363 -40.69 9.77 -32.25
CA ALA A 363 -40.49 10.53 -33.49
C ALA A 363 -41.52 10.23 -34.61
N GLY A 364 -42.16 9.06 -34.58
CA GLY A 364 -43.13 8.64 -35.60
C GLY A 364 -44.59 8.97 -35.27
N ILE A 365 -44.87 9.56 -34.10
CA ILE A 365 -46.22 9.94 -33.66
C ILE A 365 -46.32 11.45 -33.43
N SER A 366 -47.56 11.95 -33.30
CA SER A 366 -47.85 13.34 -32.88
C SER A 366 -48.55 13.37 -31.53
N ASP A 367 -48.20 12.39 -30.70
CA ASP A 367 -48.66 12.18 -29.33
C ASP A 367 -47.44 11.97 -28.42
N ARG A 368 -47.67 11.84 -27.13
CA ARG A 368 -46.64 11.49 -26.14
C ARG A 368 -46.20 10.04 -26.25
N ALA A 369 -45.16 9.64 -25.53
CA ALA A 369 -44.74 8.24 -25.49
C ALA A 369 -45.64 7.40 -24.57
N PHE A 370 -45.94 7.89 -23.36
CA PHE A 370 -46.70 7.18 -22.33
C PHE A 370 -47.79 8.05 -21.69
N ASP A 371 -48.97 7.47 -21.49
CA ASP A 371 -50.07 8.07 -20.71
C ASP A 371 -50.49 7.13 -19.57
N ILE A 372 -50.11 7.49 -18.35
CA ILE A 372 -50.40 6.71 -17.15
C ILE A 372 -51.75 7.15 -16.60
N LYS A 373 -52.75 6.26 -16.71
CA LYS A 373 -54.09 6.51 -16.21
C LYS A 373 -54.12 6.43 -14.69
N GLY A 374 -55.15 7.01 -14.06
CA GLY A 374 -55.20 7.22 -12.61
C GLY A 374 -55.15 5.98 -11.70
N SER A 375 -55.26 4.76 -12.25
CA SER A 375 -55.06 3.50 -11.51
C SER A 375 -53.79 2.73 -11.92
N GLY A 376 -53.08 3.17 -12.95
CA GLY A 376 -51.85 2.53 -13.42
C GLY A 376 -50.61 3.05 -12.70
N SER A 377 -49.56 2.24 -12.75
CA SER A 377 -48.21 2.58 -12.29
C SER A 377 -47.21 2.22 -13.37
N LEU A 378 -46.29 3.13 -13.68
CA LEU A 378 -45.20 2.86 -14.62
C LEU A 378 -43.85 3.03 -13.92
N THR A 379 -43.01 2.02 -14.02
CA THR A 379 -41.58 2.10 -13.71
C THR A 379 -40.78 2.02 -15.00
N LEU A 380 -39.93 3.02 -15.25
CA LEU A 380 -38.94 2.99 -16.32
C LEU A 380 -37.55 2.84 -15.70
N ASP A 381 -36.74 1.95 -16.27
CA ASP A 381 -35.42 1.65 -15.76
C ASP A 381 -34.39 1.54 -16.89
N SER A 382 -33.26 2.22 -16.71
CA SER A 382 -32.05 2.08 -17.55
C SER A 382 -32.30 2.19 -19.06
N LEU A 383 -32.95 3.27 -19.49
CA LEU A 383 -33.30 3.51 -20.89
C LEU A 383 -33.40 5.00 -21.23
N THR A 384 -33.52 5.31 -22.52
CA THR A 384 -33.81 6.66 -23.01
C THR A 384 -35.23 6.76 -23.56
N VAL A 385 -35.96 7.83 -23.25
CA VAL A 385 -37.20 8.23 -23.94
C VAL A 385 -36.99 9.55 -24.67
N ALA A 386 -37.20 9.57 -25.98
CA ALA A 386 -36.81 10.71 -26.80
C ALA A 386 -37.76 11.07 -27.96
N ASP A 387 -37.53 12.26 -28.52
CA ASP A 387 -37.99 12.74 -29.83
C ASP A 387 -39.52 12.89 -30.05
N ALA A 388 -40.35 12.64 -29.05
CA ALA A 388 -41.79 12.92 -29.14
C ALA A 388 -42.05 14.42 -29.31
N SER A 389 -42.93 14.77 -30.25
CA SER A 389 -43.33 16.16 -30.50
C SER A 389 -44.86 16.30 -30.56
N THR A 390 -45.41 17.05 -29.60
CA THR A 390 -46.86 17.16 -29.40
C THR A 390 -47.37 18.60 -29.53
N THR A 391 -48.67 18.77 -29.75
CA THR A 391 -49.34 20.07 -29.74
C THR A 391 -50.65 20.01 -28.97
N ASN A 392 -50.80 20.83 -27.94
CA ASN A 392 -51.91 20.84 -26.97
C ASN A 392 -52.05 19.55 -26.13
N ILE A 393 -51.01 18.72 -26.04
CA ILE A 393 -50.97 17.51 -25.22
C ILE A 393 -49.77 17.63 -24.28
N ALA A 394 -50.01 17.53 -22.97
CA ALA A 394 -48.97 17.72 -21.95
C ALA A 394 -48.13 16.45 -21.77
N GLY A 395 -46.86 16.61 -21.40
CA GLY A 395 -45.92 15.51 -21.17
C GLY A 395 -45.44 14.87 -22.47
N GLY A 396 -44.33 15.34 -23.05
CA GLY A 396 -43.83 14.80 -24.33
C GLY A 396 -43.44 13.32 -24.24
N ALA A 397 -42.74 12.91 -23.17
CA ALA A 397 -42.52 11.50 -22.88
C ALA A 397 -43.67 10.94 -22.03
N VAL A 398 -43.93 11.53 -20.87
CA VAL A 398 -44.84 10.96 -19.88
C VAL A 398 -45.86 11.98 -19.43
N TYR A 399 -47.13 11.58 -19.49
CA TYR A 399 -48.19 12.19 -18.70
C TYR A 399 -48.62 11.22 -17.61
N SER A 400 -48.66 11.68 -16.36
CA SER A 400 -49.05 10.84 -15.23
C SER A 400 -50.22 11.41 -14.44
N ALA A 401 -51.31 10.64 -14.42
CA ALA A 401 -52.39 10.77 -13.44
C ALA A 401 -52.31 9.70 -12.32
N GLY A 402 -51.47 8.68 -12.50
CA GLY A 402 -51.21 7.57 -11.56
C GLY A 402 -49.86 7.68 -10.85
N SER A 403 -49.17 6.54 -10.67
CA SER A 403 -47.82 6.49 -10.09
C SER A 403 -46.76 6.39 -11.18
N PHE A 404 -45.62 7.07 -10.99
CA PHE A 404 -44.52 7.05 -11.96
C PHE A 404 -43.16 6.95 -11.27
N THR A 405 -42.36 5.97 -11.67
CA THR A 405 -40.98 5.82 -11.23
C THR A 405 -40.06 5.81 -12.45
N ALA A 406 -38.94 6.52 -12.34
CA ALA A 406 -37.87 6.47 -13.32
C ALA A 406 -36.51 6.39 -12.62
N THR A 407 -35.73 5.38 -12.97
CA THR A 407 -34.40 5.12 -12.40
C THR A 407 -33.38 4.98 -13.54
N GLY A 408 -32.32 5.79 -13.55
CA GLY A 408 -31.30 5.72 -14.61
C GLY A 408 -31.83 6.07 -16.00
N VAL A 409 -32.90 6.87 -16.08
CA VAL A 409 -33.58 7.20 -17.34
C VAL A 409 -33.13 8.55 -17.89
N VAL A 410 -32.91 8.61 -19.20
CA VAL A 410 -32.66 9.85 -19.93
C VAL A 410 -33.90 10.27 -20.72
N PHE A 411 -34.37 11.50 -20.52
CA PHE A 411 -35.42 12.14 -21.30
C PHE A 411 -34.81 13.21 -22.19
N ASP A 412 -34.71 12.94 -23.49
CA ASP A 412 -33.97 13.81 -24.43
C ASP A 412 -34.82 14.30 -25.60
N ASN A 413 -34.65 15.57 -25.96
CA ASN A 413 -35.18 16.16 -27.19
C ASN A 413 -36.71 16.05 -27.35
N LEU A 414 -37.47 16.13 -26.25
CA LEU A 414 -38.93 16.09 -26.26
C LEU A 414 -39.51 17.51 -26.42
N SER A 415 -40.58 17.67 -27.19
CA SER A 415 -41.12 18.99 -27.49
C SER A 415 -42.64 19.07 -27.42
N VAL A 416 -43.14 19.97 -26.58
CA VAL A 416 -44.58 20.21 -26.36
C VAL A 416 -44.94 21.65 -26.72
N THR A 417 -45.83 21.83 -27.69
CA THR A 417 -46.35 23.17 -28.05
C THR A 417 -47.74 23.42 -27.46
N ASN A 418 -47.98 24.59 -26.87
CA ASN A 418 -49.27 25.00 -26.26
C ASN A 418 -49.77 24.10 -25.10
N ALA A 419 -48.89 23.30 -24.51
CA ALA A 419 -49.10 22.61 -23.24
C ALA A 419 -47.80 22.61 -22.42
N ASP A 420 -47.81 21.98 -21.25
CA ASP A 420 -46.76 22.03 -20.24
C ASP A 420 -46.05 20.67 -20.08
N GLY A 421 -44.85 20.68 -19.50
CA GLY A 421 -44.06 19.46 -19.24
C GLY A 421 -43.46 18.90 -20.53
N GLY A 422 -42.30 19.42 -20.95
CA GLY A 422 -41.70 19.02 -22.23
C GLY A 422 -41.31 17.55 -22.24
N ALA A 423 -40.75 17.05 -21.15
CA ALA A 423 -40.54 15.62 -20.94
C ALA A 423 -41.67 14.99 -20.12
N VAL A 424 -41.87 15.46 -18.89
CA VAL A 424 -42.76 14.83 -17.92
C VAL A 424 -43.80 15.83 -17.40
N TYR A 425 -45.05 15.40 -17.35
CA TYR A 425 -46.15 16.12 -16.74
C TYR A 425 -46.82 15.28 -15.65
N ILE A 426 -46.83 15.78 -14.41
CA ILE A 426 -47.47 15.13 -13.26
C ILE A 426 -48.77 15.87 -12.92
N GLU A 427 -49.91 15.24 -13.17
CA GLU A 427 -51.23 15.79 -12.81
C GLU A 427 -51.54 15.52 -11.33
N THR A 428 -51.40 14.26 -10.91
CA THR A 428 -51.65 13.77 -9.55
C THR A 428 -50.75 12.57 -9.23
N GLY A 429 -50.90 11.97 -8.04
CA GLY A 429 -50.18 10.75 -7.67
C GLY A 429 -48.78 10.99 -7.10
N THR A 430 -47.93 9.97 -7.17
CA THR A 430 -46.54 10.01 -6.69
C THR A 430 -45.61 9.79 -7.88
N ALA A 431 -44.59 10.64 -8.01
CA ALA A 431 -43.55 10.51 -9.01
C ALA A 431 -42.16 10.47 -8.35
N ASN A 432 -41.38 9.41 -8.58
CA ASN A 432 -40.02 9.27 -8.06
C ASN A 432 -39.04 9.17 -9.24
N LEU A 433 -38.14 10.15 -9.34
CA LEU A 433 -37.18 10.29 -10.43
C LEU A 433 -35.79 10.27 -9.82
N THR A 434 -35.08 9.16 -9.98
CA THR A 434 -33.78 8.90 -9.37
C THR A 434 -32.74 8.65 -10.45
N ASN A 435 -31.56 9.27 -10.33
CA ASN A 435 -30.47 9.09 -11.29
C ASN A 435 -30.86 9.44 -12.74
N VAL A 436 -31.76 10.42 -12.91
CA VAL A 436 -32.32 10.78 -14.22
C VAL A 436 -31.61 11.98 -14.86
N ALA A 437 -31.60 12.01 -16.19
CA ALA A 437 -31.22 13.19 -16.94
C ALA A 437 -32.39 13.69 -17.80
N LEU A 438 -32.87 14.92 -17.57
CA LEU A 438 -33.89 15.55 -18.40
C LEU A 438 -33.22 16.66 -19.20
N ILE A 439 -32.95 16.39 -20.48
CA ILE A 439 -32.08 17.23 -21.30
C ILE A 439 -32.71 17.65 -22.62
N ASN A 440 -32.40 18.87 -23.07
CA ASN A 440 -32.83 19.42 -24.37
C ASN A 440 -34.34 19.40 -24.65
N ASN A 441 -35.18 19.37 -23.62
CA ASN A 441 -36.63 19.31 -23.76
C ASN A 441 -37.25 20.72 -23.88
N SER A 442 -38.44 20.82 -24.46
CA SER A 442 -39.11 22.11 -24.65
C SER A 442 -40.61 22.09 -24.41
N ALA A 443 -41.15 23.15 -23.79
CA ALA A 443 -42.59 23.29 -23.51
C ALA A 443 -43.08 24.74 -23.49
N THR A 444 -44.39 24.94 -23.27
CA THR A 444 -44.93 26.28 -22.95
C THR A 444 -44.47 26.72 -21.55
N ASN A 445 -44.58 25.83 -20.57
CA ASN A 445 -44.00 25.95 -19.24
C ASN A 445 -43.49 24.59 -18.77
N GLY A 446 -42.50 24.56 -17.88
CA GLY A 446 -41.89 23.30 -17.42
C GLY A 446 -41.19 22.61 -18.58
N GLY A 447 -40.13 23.23 -19.12
CA GLY A 447 -39.46 22.74 -20.32
C GLY A 447 -38.98 21.30 -20.21
N ALA A 448 -38.55 20.88 -19.01
CA ALA A 448 -38.36 19.47 -18.67
C ALA A 448 -39.58 18.88 -17.94
N LEU A 449 -39.91 19.43 -16.76
CA LEU A 449 -40.88 18.85 -15.83
C LEU A 449 -41.95 19.88 -15.44
N SER A 450 -43.21 19.46 -15.43
CA SER A 450 -44.31 20.23 -14.85
C SER A 450 -45.05 19.42 -13.79
N VAL A 451 -45.16 19.97 -12.57
CA VAL A 451 -45.84 19.38 -11.41
C VAL A 451 -47.08 20.20 -11.10
N ASN A 452 -48.25 19.60 -11.34
CA ASN A 452 -49.54 20.26 -11.14
C ASN A 452 -50.35 19.67 -9.96
N GLY A 453 -49.85 18.63 -9.30
CA GLY A 453 -50.44 18.01 -8.11
C GLY A 453 -49.60 16.83 -7.62
N GLY A 454 -50.04 16.16 -6.56
CA GLY A 454 -49.34 14.99 -6.04
C GLY A 454 -48.03 15.29 -5.30
N THR A 455 -47.16 14.29 -5.19
CA THR A 455 -45.79 14.40 -4.65
C THR A 455 -44.79 13.94 -5.70
N THR A 456 -43.80 14.77 -6.02
CA THR A 456 -42.71 14.44 -6.94
C THR A 456 -41.38 14.55 -6.21
N SER A 457 -40.53 13.54 -6.32
CA SER A 457 -39.18 13.53 -5.78
C SER A 457 -38.16 13.40 -6.91
N LEU A 458 -37.19 14.30 -6.94
CA LEU A 458 -36.02 14.29 -7.81
C LEU A 458 -34.79 14.05 -6.94
N THR A 459 -34.13 12.91 -7.14
CA THR A 459 -32.90 12.54 -6.43
C THR A 459 -31.80 12.28 -7.45
N ASN A 460 -30.60 12.86 -7.25
CA ASN A 460 -29.46 12.67 -8.15
C ASN A 460 -29.82 12.94 -9.62
N ALA A 461 -30.41 14.11 -9.89
CA ALA A 461 -30.98 14.41 -11.20
C ALA A 461 -30.26 15.56 -11.91
N THR A 462 -29.98 15.41 -13.20
CA THR A 462 -29.48 16.50 -14.04
C THR A 462 -30.58 17.02 -14.96
N ILE A 463 -30.91 18.31 -14.86
CA ILE A 463 -31.91 18.97 -15.69
C ILE A 463 -31.22 20.09 -16.47
N SER A 464 -30.88 19.83 -17.74
CA SER A 464 -29.99 20.72 -18.50
C SER A 464 -30.40 21.01 -19.93
N GLY A 465 -30.18 22.24 -20.38
CA GLY A 465 -30.43 22.64 -21.78
C GLY A 465 -31.90 22.68 -22.19
N ASN A 466 -32.85 22.65 -21.24
CA ASN A 466 -34.27 22.66 -21.54
C ASN A 466 -34.78 24.09 -21.80
N ALA A 467 -35.90 24.21 -22.52
CA ALA A 467 -36.48 25.48 -22.92
C ALA A 467 -37.97 25.60 -22.55
N ALA A 468 -38.38 26.77 -22.06
CA ALA A 468 -39.80 27.10 -21.93
C ALA A 468 -40.14 28.40 -22.66
N LEU A 469 -41.41 28.54 -23.04
CA LEU A 469 -41.89 29.81 -23.57
C LEU A 469 -42.04 30.85 -22.46
N TYR A 470 -42.64 30.48 -21.32
CA TYR A 470 -42.99 31.45 -20.28
C TYR A 470 -42.33 31.19 -18.92
N ASN A 471 -42.52 30.04 -18.27
CA ASN A 471 -42.04 29.85 -16.90
C ASN A 471 -41.43 28.47 -16.69
N GLY A 472 -40.40 28.40 -15.83
CA GLY A 472 -39.79 27.14 -15.43
C GLY A 472 -39.17 26.41 -16.62
N ALA A 473 -38.09 26.93 -17.21
CA ALA A 473 -37.50 26.24 -18.37
C ALA A 473 -36.94 24.87 -17.99
N GLY A 474 -36.42 24.70 -16.77
CA GLY A 474 -36.25 23.37 -16.17
C GLY A 474 -37.59 22.84 -15.65
N ILE A 475 -38.02 23.36 -14.50
CA ILE A 475 -39.17 22.84 -13.75
C ILE A 475 -40.23 23.93 -13.51
N GLN A 476 -41.49 23.56 -13.69
CA GLN A 476 -42.63 24.33 -13.19
C GLN A 476 -43.38 23.54 -12.10
N ALA A 477 -43.65 24.16 -10.95
CA ALA A 477 -44.44 23.59 -9.87
C ALA A 477 -45.64 24.50 -9.51
N LEU A 478 -46.86 24.03 -9.77
CA LEU A 478 -48.09 24.81 -9.58
C LEU A 478 -48.89 24.39 -8.34
N SER A 479 -48.92 23.10 -8.02
CA SER A 479 -49.59 22.58 -6.83
C SER A 479 -48.96 21.26 -6.39
N GLY A 480 -49.27 20.78 -5.17
CA GLY A 480 -48.65 19.58 -4.59
C GLY A 480 -47.29 19.84 -3.92
N THR A 481 -46.46 18.80 -3.87
CA THR A 481 -45.12 18.83 -3.25
C THR A 481 -44.06 18.38 -4.25
N LEU A 482 -42.99 19.15 -4.37
CA LEU A 482 -41.79 18.82 -5.14
C LEU A 482 -40.60 18.74 -4.17
N ASN A 483 -39.91 17.60 -4.13
CA ASN A 483 -38.68 17.40 -3.37
C ASN A 483 -37.51 17.34 -4.36
N ILE A 484 -36.47 18.15 -4.13
CA ILE A 484 -35.27 18.19 -4.95
C ILE A 484 -34.08 17.91 -4.04
N ASN A 485 -33.38 16.81 -4.29
CA ASN A 485 -32.26 16.32 -3.51
C ASN A 485 -31.10 15.96 -4.43
N HIS A 486 -29.90 16.50 -4.20
CA HIS A 486 -28.73 16.24 -5.06
C HIS A 486 -29.00 16.44 -6.56
N ALA A 487 -29.68 17.52 -6.94
CA ALA A 487 -29.96 17.82 -8.35
C ALA A 487 -29.05 18.93 -8.89
N THR A 488 -28.75 18.88 -10.19
CA THR A 488 -28.11 19.98 -10.93
C THR A 488 -29.06 20.49 -12.02
N ILE A 489 -29.62 21.68 -11.81
CA ILE A 489 -30.57 22.32 -12.73
C ILE A 489 -29.85 23.49 -13.41
N ALA A 490 -29.37 23.27 -14.63
CA ALA A 490 -28.48 24.21 -15.29
C ALA A 490 -28.77 24.48 -16.76
N ASN A 491 -28.32 25.62 -17.30
CA ASN A 491 -28.41 25.94 -18.73
C ASN A 491 -29.83 25.90 -19.32
N ASN A 492 -30.88 26.06 -18.49
CA ASN A 492 -32.26 26.07 -18.96
C ASN A 492 -32.68 27.49 -19.36
N THR A 493 -33.44 27.64 -20.44
CA THR A 493 -33.69 28.94 -21.08
C THR A 493 -35.18 29.23 -21.30
N ILE A 494 -35.67 30.35 -20.78
CA ILE A 494 -36.97 30.90 -21.16
C ILE A 494 -36.80 31.77 -22.41
N THR A 495 -37.67 31.61 -23.40
CA THR A 495 -37.56 32.30 -24.71
C THR A 495 -38.49 33.50 -24.88
N ASN A 496 -39.41 33.74 -23.95
CA ASN A 496 -40.31 34.90 -23.90
C ASN A 496 -40.42 35.43 -22.45
N ILE A 497 -41.38 36.32 -22.16
CA ILE A 497 -41.50 36.95 -20.84
C ILE A 497 -42.09 35.98 -19.81
N GLY A 498 -41.28 35.61 -18.83
CA GLY A 498 -41.66 35.01 -17.55
C GLY A 498 -40.43 34.68 -16.71
N GLY A 499 -40.63 33.97 -15.60
CA GLY A 499 -39.62 33.82 -14.54
C GLY A 499 -39.25 32.37 -14.24
N GLY A 500 -38.13 32.20 -13.53
CA GLY A 500 -37.61 30.92 -13.05
C GLY A 500 -36.98 30.14 -14.19
N GLY A 501 -35.82 30.58 -14.67
CA GLY A 501 -35.07 29.90 -15.72
C GLY A 501 -34.85 28.42 -15.36
N GLY A 502 -34.42 28.14 -14.14
CA GLY A 502 -34.34 26.79 -13.59
C GLY A 502 -35.69 26.32 -13.06
N VAL A 503 -36.20 26.99 -12.02
CA VAL A 503 -37.41 26.56 -11.29
C VAL A 503 -38.42 27.70 -11.15
N PHE A 504 -39.68 27.44 -11.53
CA PHE A 504 -40.79 28.33 -11.23
C PHE A 504 -41.78 27.65 -10.29
N SER A 505 -42.14 28.30 -9.18
CA SER A 505 -43.11 27.78 -8.20
C SER A 505 -44.21 28.79 -7.89
N ASN A 506 -45.47 28.36 -8.06
CA ASN A 506 -46.65 29.17 -7.72
C ASN A 506 -47.81 28.32 -7.19
N GLY A 507 -47.73 27.98 -5.90
CA GLY A 507 -48.79 27.25 -5.18
C GLY A 507 -48.39 25.86 -4.69
N ALA A 508 -47.26 25.32 -5.16
CA ALA A 508 -46.65 24.08 -4.68
C ALA A 508 -45.72 24.33 -3.47
N THR A 509 -45.46 23.28 -2.69
CA THR A 509 -44.36 23.24 -1.71
C THR A 509 -43.13 22.67 -2.39
N VAL A 510 -42.07 23.46 -2.54
CA VAL A 510 -40.80 23.00 -3.13
C VAL A 510 -39.77 22.84 -2.01
N ASN A 511 -39.47 21.60 -1.63
CA ASN A 511 -38.40 21.26 -0.70
C ASN A 511 -37.10 21.05 -1.49
N MET A 512 -36.00 21.66 -1.06
CA MET A 512 -34.74 21.61 -1.81
C MET A 512 -33.52 21.53 -0.89
N GLN A 513 -32.60 20.61 -1.17
CA GLN A 513 -31.35 20.43 -0.42
C GLN A 513 -30.26 19.83 -1.30
N TYR A 514 -28.99 20.08 -0.95
CA TYR A 514 -27.81 19.53 -1.63
C TYR A 514 -27.78 19.76 -3.16
N SER A 515 -28.46 20.79 -3.66
CA SER A 515 -28.74 20.93 -5.10
C SER A 515 -28.21 22.25 -5.68
N ILE A 516 -27.84 22.23 -6.96
CA ILE A 516 -27.35 23.37 -7.73
C ILE A 516 -28.44 23.88 -8.69
N VAL A 517 -28.68 25.19 -8.70
CA VAL A 517 -29.44 25.89 -9.74
C VAL A 517 -28.60 27.05 -10.26
N ALA A 518 -28.05 26.90 -11.46
CA ALA A 518 -27.07 27.83 -12.03
C ALA A 518 -27.13 27.90 -13.54
N ASN A 519 -26.61 28.96 -14.14
CA ASN A 519 -26.54 29.19 -15.59
C ASN A 519 -27.92 29.15 -16.29
N ASN A 520 -29.03 29.36 -15.59
CA ASN A 520 -30.35 29.40 -16.23
C ASN A 520 -30.71 30.83 -16.64
N THR A 521 -31.41 30.97 -17.76
CA THR A 521 -31.74 32.27 -18.35
C THR A 521 -33.25 32.50 -18.36
N ALA A 522 -33.70 33.64 -17.82
CA ALA A 522 -35.08 34.14 -17.89
C ALA A 522 -35.12 35.55 -18.51
N VAL A 523 -36.26 35.98 -19.07
CA VAL A 523 -36.32 37.20 -19.92
C VAL A 523 -36.91 38.43 -19.21
N ASN A 524 -37.53 38.30 -18.04
CA ASN A 524 -37.89 39.39 -17.09
C ASN A 524 -38.95 38.88 -16.07
N PRO A 525 -38.60 38.71 -14.79
CA PRO A 525 -37.27 38.94 -14.21
C PRO A 525 -36.23 37.95 -14.75
N GLU A 526 -34.96 38.35 -14.72
CA GLU A 526 -33.82 37.43 -14.86
C GLU A 526 -33.66 36.77 -13.49
N ASN A 527 -33.92 35.46 -13.41
CA ASN A 527 -33.78 34.69 -12.18
C ASN A 527 -33.67 33.19 -12.47
N ASP A 528 -32.85 32.50 -11.67
CA ASP A 528 -32.75 31.05 -11.66
C ASP A 528 -34.01 30.40 -11.06
N ILE A 529 -34.50 30.96 -9.96
CA ILE A 529 -35.71 30.51 -9.28
C ILE A 529 -36.69 31.67 -9.11
N ASP A 530 -37.95 31.46 -9.51
CA ASP A 530 -39.07 32.36 -9.21
C ASP A 530 -40.07 31.65 -8.31
N GLY A 531 -40.12 32.03 -7.02
CA GLY A 531 -41.03 31.44 -6.06
C GLY A 531 -40.41 31.15 -4.69
N ALA A 532 -41.20 30.50 -3.83
CA ALA A 532 -40.76 30.10 -2.50
C ALA A 532 -40.27 28.64 -2.49
N ILE A 533 -39.15 28.42 -1.81
CA ILE A 533 -38.62 27.09 -1.47
C ILE A 533 -38.62 26.89 0.05
N VAL A 534 -38.54 25.63 0.45
CA VAL A 534 -38.24 25.19 1.81
C VAL A 534 -36.85 24.54 1.75
N SER A 535 -35.81 25.30 2.09
CA SER A 535 -34.44 24.80 2.03
C SER A 535 -34.13 23.86 3.20
N GLY A 536 -33.62 22.66 2.88
CA GLY A 536 -32.97 21.77 3.84
C GLY A 536 -31.48 22.11 4.08
N GLY A 537 -30.93 23.03 3.27
CA GLY A 537 -29.55 23.48 3.33
C GLY A 537 -28.66 22.92 2.21
N TYR A 538 -27.45 23.47 2.13
CA TYR A 538 -26.40 23.06 1.18
C TYR A 538 -26.84 23.16 -0.29
N ASN A 539 -27.62 24.18 -0.64
CA ASN A 539 -27.93 24.48 -2.03
C ASN A 539 -26.98 25.54 -2.60
N ILE A 540 -26.71 25.49 -3.89
CA ILE A 540 -26.02 26.55 -4.64
C ILE A 540 -27.01 27.17 -5.62
N ILE A 541 -27.23 28.48 -5.50
CA ILE A 541 -28.14 29.24 -6.38
C ILE A 541 -27.37 30.43 -6.95
N GLU A 542 -27.13 30.46 -8.26
CA GLU A 542 -26.34 31.52 -8.87
C GLU A 542 -27.04 32.88 -8.74
N ASP A 543 -28.26 33.01 -9.27
CA ASP A 543 -29.08 34.21 -9.13
C ASP A 543 -30.14 34.07 -8.03
N SER A 544 -29.89 34.75 -6.92
CA SER A 544 -30.80 34.83 -5.77
C SER A 544 -32.02 35.76 -5.98
N VAL A 545 -32.14 36.45 -7.11
CA VAL A 545 -33.33 37.28 -7.39
C VAL A 545 -34.55 36.37 -7.58
N GLY A 546 -35.67 36.68 -6.92
CA GLY A 546 -36.94 35.95 -7.08
C GLY A 546 -37.12 34.73 -6.19
N VAL A 547 -36.05 34.14 -5.66
CA VAL A 547 -36.14 33.05 -4.67
C VAL A 547 -36.42 33.58 -3.25
N THR A 548 -37.24 32.84 -2.50
CA THR A 548 -37.43 33.06 -1.06
C THR A 548 -37.37 31.73 -0.30
N GLY A 549 -36.91 31.75 0.96
CA GLY A 549 -36.85 30.55 1.81
C GLY A 549 -35.50 29.84 1.87
N THR A 550 -34.43 30.47 1.38
CA THR A 550 -33.04 30.03 1.60
C THR A 550 -32.62 30.17 3.06
N ILE A 551 -31.63 29.39 3.48
CA ILE A 551 -31.05 29.38 4.83
C ILE A 551 -29.54 29.63 4.80
N GLY A 552 -28.90 29.71 5.98
CA GLY A 552 -27.50 30.11 6.09
C GLY A 552 -26.47 29.10 5.58
N SER A 553 -26.86 27.84 5.37
CA SER A 553 -26.02 26.81 4.73
C SER A 553 -26.16 26.78 3.21
N ASP A 554 -27.01 27.62 2.62
CA ASP A 554 -27.08 27.79 1.16
C ASP A 554 -26.05 28.82 0.69
N THR A 555 -25.47 28.57 -0.48
CA THR A 555 -24.55 29.48 -1.18
C THR A 555 -25.31 30.18 -2.31
N THR A 556 -25.21 31.51 -2.36
CA THR A 556 -25.83 32.32 -3.42
C THR A 556 -24.80 33.17 -4.16
N GLY A 557 -25.00 33.41 -5.46
CA GLY A 557 -24.07 34.25 -6.24
C GLY A 557 -22.88 33.49 -6.83
N SER A 558 -22.95 32.16 -6.85
CA SER A 558 -21.96 31.25 -7.46
C SER A 558 -22.70 30.24 -8.33
N ASP A 559 -22.09 29.86 -9.45
CA ASP A 559 -22.57 28.77 -10.32
C ASP A 559 -22.12 27.38 -9.81
N GLY A 560 -21.42 27.33 -8.67
CA GLY A 560 -20.86 26.11 -8.10
C GLY A 560 -19.57 25.65 -8.75
N GLY A 561 -19.05 26.37 -9.76
CA GLY A 561 -17.91 25.93 -10.56
C GLY A 561 -18.21 24.68 -11.39
N ILE A 562 -19.47 24.49 -11.80
CA ILE A 562 -19.87 23.39 -12.69
C ILE A 562 -19.31 23.60 -14.10
N ALA A 563 -18.97 22.50 -14.79
CA ALA A 563 -18.53 22.57 -16.17
C ALA A 563 -19.63 23.15 -17.08
N ALA A 564 -19.26 24.09 -17.96
CA ALA A 564 -20.19 24.77 -18.86
C ALA A 564 -20.84 23.82 -19.90
N SER A 565 -20.17 22.71 -20.22
CA SER A 565 -20.71 21.68 -21.12
C SER A 565 -21.23 20.51 -20.30
N LEU A 566 -22.35 19.95 -20.75
CA LEU A 566 -22.86 18.68 -20.26
C LEU A 566 -21.97 17.54 -20.78
N THR A 567 -21.62 16.60 -19.92
CA THR A 567 -20.75 15.45 -20.25
C THR A 567 -21.57 14.17 -20.19
N ALA A 568 -21.41 13.31 -21.20
CA ALA A 568 -21.86 11.92 -21.12
C ALA A 568 -20.85 11.15 -20.25
N ASP A 569 -21.33 10.50 -19.19
CA ASP A 569 -20.49 9.79 -18.23
C ASP A 569 -21.24 8.53 -17.77
N GLY A 570 -20.73 7.35 -18.14
CA GLY A 570 -21.50 6.10 -18.07
C GLY A 570 -22.78 6.15 -18.92
N ASP A 571 -23.88 5.61 -18.37
CA ASP A 571 -25.22 5.62 -18.96
C ASP A 571 -26.06 6.86 -18.59
N THR A 572 -25.40 7.98 -18.28
CA THR A 572 -26.12 9.20 -17.90
C THR A 572 -25.39 10.47 -18.34
N TYR A 573 -26.00 11.62 -18.03
CA TYR A 573 -25.46 12.94 -18.36
C TYR A 573 -25.38 13.82 -17.12
N VAL A 574 -24.21 14.41 -16.88
CA VAL A 574 -23.89 15.21 -15.69
C VAL A 574 -23.10 16.46 -16.04
N HIS A 575 -23.14 17.44 -15.13
CA HIS A 575 -22.18 18.54 -15.10
C HIS A 575 -21.06 18.20 -14.11
N THR A 576 -19.84 17.99 -14.61
CA THR A 576 -18.68 17.67 -13.78
C THR A 576 -18.17 18.89 -13.01
N ILE A 577 -17.47 18.67 -11.91
CA ILE A 577 -16.77 19.70 -11.13
C ILE A 577 -15.27 19.40 -11.02
N THR A 578 -14.51 20.30 -10.41
CA THR A 578 -13.08 20.12 -10.11
C THR A 578 -12.82 20.41 -8.63
N THR A 579 -11.62 20.09 -8.12
CA THR A 579 -11.23 20.41 -6.73
C THR A 579 -11.19 21.90 -6.40
N SER A 580 -11.36 22.78 -7.40
CA SER A 580 -11.45 24.23 -7.24
C SER A 580 -12.88 24.78 -7.23
N SER A 581 -13.87 23.91 -7.44
CA SER A 581 -15.29 24.26 -7.52
C SER A 581 -15.88 24.54 -6.14
N ASP A 582 -16.82 25.48 -6.04
CA ASP A 582 -17.50 25.80 -4.77
C ASP A 582 -18.42 24.66 -4.29
N ALA A 583 -18.77 23.74 -5.20
CA ALA A 583 -19.51 22.52 -4.89
C ALA A 583 -18.63 21.41 -4.26
N TYR A 584 -17.31 21.48 -4.42
CA TYR A 584 -16.37 20.44 -4.01
C TYR A 584 -16.29 20.31 -2.49
N ASN A 585 -16.60 19.12 -1.98
CA ASN A 585 -16.70 18.70 -0.60
C ASN A 585 -17.43 19.73 0.30
N ALA A 586 -18.48 20.34 -0.23
CA ALA A 586 -19.12 21.52 0.35
C ALA A 586 -20.30 21.20 1.27
N ALA A 587 -20.74 19.95 1.33
CA ALA A 587 -21.86 19.51 2.16
C ALA A 587 -21.47 18.52 3.25
N THR A 588 -22.38 18.30 4.20
CA THR A 588 -22.25 17.29 5.26
C THR A 588 -23.61 16.69 5.60
N GLY A 589 -23.62 15.43 6.06
CA GLY A 589 -24.81 14.80 6.64
C GLY A 589 -25.90 14.39 5.63
N SER A 590 -25.53 14.19 4.37
CA SER A 590 -26.44 13.58 3.40
C SER A 590 -26.72 12.12 3.77
N SER A 591 -27.95 11.66 3.48
CA SER A 591 -28.34 10.26 3.55
C SER A 591 -28.07 9.51 2.24
N GLU A 592 -27.82 10.22 1.14
CA GLU A 592 -27.51 9.61 -0.14
C GLU A 592 -26.05 9.16 -0.15
N THR A 593 -25.81 7.87 -0.43
CA THR A 593 -24.46 7.29 -0.47
C THR A 593 -23.87 7.27 -1.87
N LEU A 594 -24.69 7.45 -2.92
CA LEU A 594 -24.26 7.41 -4.31
C LEU A 594 -24.66 8.70 -5.05
N ASP A 595 -23.92 9.05 -6.10
CA ASP A 595 -24.26 10.11 -7.05
C ASP A 595 -25.11 9.57 -8.23
N GLN A 596 -25.40 10.42 -9.23
CA GLN A 596 -26.22 10.05 -10.39
C GLN A 596 -25.63 8.91 -11.24
N ARG A 597 -24.31 8.72 -11.22
CA ARG A 597 -23.61 7.66 -11.96
C ARG A 597 -23.52 6.36 -11.18
N GLY A 598 -23.90 6.39 -9.90
CA GLY A 598 -23.66 5.29 -8.97
C GLY A 598 -22.31 5.39 -8.25
N GLU A 599 -21.58 6.50 -8.38
CA GLU A 599 -20.30 6.69 -7.69
C GLU A 599 -20.52 6.99 -6.21
N THR A 600 -19.67 6.46 -5.33
CA THR A 600 -19.83 6.63 -3.88
C THR A 600 -19.53 8.05 -3.45
N ARG A 601 -20.43 8.64 -2.67
CA ARG A 601 -20.24 9.95 -2.03
C ARG A 601 -19.34 9.85 -0.82
N ASP A 602 -18.39 10.77 -0.69
CA ASP A 602 -17.48 10.79 0.44
C ASP A 602 -18.15 11.40 1.71
N ALA A 603 -17.42 11.45 2.82
CA ALA A 603 -17.95 11.94 4.10
C ALA A 603 -18.40 13.42 4.06
N ASN A 604 -17.86 14.20 3.12
CA ASN A 604 -18.20 15.57 2.80
C ASN A 604 -18.68 15.59 1.34
N PRO A 605 -19.93 15.18 1.05
CA PRO A 605 -20.39 15.05 -0.32
C PRO A 605 -20.36 16.37 -1.08
N ASP A 606 -20.24 16.26 -2.41
CA ASP A 606 -20.38 17.38 -3.31
C ASP A 606 -21.85 17.83 -3.41
N ILE A 607 -22.04 19.14 -3.56
CA ILE A 607 -23.37 19.70 -3.81
C ILE A 607 -23.73 19.46 -5.29
N GLY A 608 -24.92 18.91 -5.57
CA GLY A 608 -25.40 18.60 -6.91
C GLY A 608 -25.45 17.11 -7.22
N ALA A 609 -25.72 16.78 -8.49
CA ALA A 609 -25.93 15.41 -8.96
C ALA A 609 -24.66 14.58 -9.18
N TYR A 610 -23.48 15.21 -9.07
CA TYR A 610 -22.18 14.63 -9.37
C TYR A 610 -21.30 14.62 -8.11
N GLU A 611 -20.57 13.53 -7.89
CA GLU A 611 -19.49 13.43 -6.91
C GLU A 611 -18.12 13.37 -7.62
N TYR A 612 -17.21 14.26 -7.27
CA TYR A 612 -15.83 14.20 -7.69
C TYR A 612 -15.12 13.07 -6.95
N VAL A 613 -14.96 11.96 -7.65
CA VAL A 613 -14.04 10.89 -7.25
C VAL A 613 -12.68 11.20 -7.86
N ALA A 614 -11.64 11.29 -7.01
CA ALA A 614 -10.28 11.37 -7.51
C ALA A 614 -9.99 10.15 -8.38
N PRO A 615 -9.36 10.29 -9.56
CA PRO A 615 -9.07 9.13 -10.40
C PRO A 615 -8.24 8.10 -9.61
N GLY A 616 -8.53 6.82 -9.79
CA GLY A 616 -7.74 5.73 -9.20
C GLY A 616 -6.39 5.55 -9.92
N PRO A 617 -5.47 4.75 -9.36
CA PRO A 617 -4.22 4.41 -10.04
C PRO A 617 -4.49 3.60 -11.30
N ASN A 618 -3.85 3.99 -12.40
CA ASN A 618 -3.90 3.24 -13.65
C ASN A 618 -2.80 2.19 -13.71
N THR A 619 -3.08 1.10 -14.42
CA THR A 619 -2.07 0.08 -14.76
C THR A 619 -1.74 0.16 -16.25
N TYR A 620 -0.47 0.38 -16.58
CA TYR A 620 0.04 0.44 -17.94
C TYR A 620 0.94 -0.77 -18.24
N THR A 621 0.41 -1.73 -19.00
CA THR A 621 1.11 -2.96 -19.34
C THR A 621 2.09 -2.78 -20.50
N VAL A 622 3.36 -3.13 -20.28
CA VAL A 622 4.38 -3.28 -21.32
C VAL A 622 4.22 -4.65 -21.98
N THR A 623 3.97 -4.67 -23.28
CA THR A 623 3.63 -5.87 -24.06
C THR A 623 4.61 -6.17 -25.20
N ASN A 624 5.59 -5.30 -25.45
CA ASN A 624 6.63 -5.50 -26.46
C ASN A 624 7.98 -4.89 -26.03
N THR A 625 9.09 -5.35 -26.63
CA THR A 625 10.44 -4.86 -26.27
C THR A 625 10.94 -3.67 -27.10
N LEU A 626 10.05 -3.00 -27.85
CA LEU A 626 10.44 -1.85 -28.66
C LEU A 626 10.71 -0.62 -27.78
N ASP A 627 11.66 0.22 -28.22
CA ASP A 627 11.96 1.53 -27.61
C ASP A 627 11.52 2.70 -28.51
N ASP A 628 10.37 2.59 -29.18
CA ASP A 628 9.90 3.56 -30.17
C ASP A 628 8.75 4.46 -29.68
N GLY A 629 8.26 4.23 -28.46
CA GLY A 629 7.12 4.94 -27.88
C GLY A 629 5.76 4.51 -28.43
N SER A 630 5.69 3.41 -29.19
CA SER A 630 4.44 2.79 -29.59
C SER A 630 3.71 2.17 -28.39
N VAL A 631 2.39 2.02 -28.49
CA VAL A 631 1.55 1.42 -27.44
C VAL A 631 2.12 0.06 -27.01
N GLY A 632 2.20 -0.16 -25.70
CA GLY A 632 2.79 -1.36 -25.12
C GLY A 632 4.31 -1.37 -24.99
N SER A 633 5.03 -0.32 -25.42
CA SER A 633 6.46 -0.16 -25.09
C SER A 633 6.68 0.42 -23.69
N LEU A 634 7.84 0.16 -23.07
CA LEU A 634 8.22 0.77 -21.79
C LEU A 634 8.19 2.31 -21.84
N ARG A 635 8.67 2.89 -22.94
CA ARG A 635 8.64 4.33 -23.18
C ARG A 635 7.21 4.88 -23.22
N TRP A 636 6.28 4.14 -23.84
CA TRP A 636 4.87 4.51 -23.84
C TRP A 636 4.29 4.47 -22.43
N ALA A 637 4.54 3.40 -21.68
CA ALA A 637 4.02 3.23 -20.31
C ALA A 637 4.49 4.36 -19.37
N ILE A 638 5.78 4.71 -19.39
CA ILE A 638 6.31 5.85 -18.61
C ILE A 638 5.62 7.16 -19.01
N ASN A 639 5.39 7.40 -20.30
CA ASN A 639 4.71 8.61 -20.74
C ASN A 639 3.23 8.64 -20.33
N GLN A 640 2.55 7.49 -20.24
CA GLN A 640 1.18 7.43 -19.76
C GLN A 640 1.11 7.72 -18.25
N ALA A 641 1.96 7.07 -17.45
CA ALA A 641 2.04 7.32 -16.01
C ALA A 641 2.34 8.79 -15.71
N ASN A 642 3.30 9.39 -16.41
CA ASN A 642 3.60 10.81 -16.29
C ASN A 642 2.43 11.74 -16.65
N ALA A 643 1.49 11.29 -17.49
CA ALA A 643 0.33 12.09 -17.92
C ALA A 643 -0.83 12.05 -16.91
N ASN A 644 -0.87 11.05 -16.02
CA ASN A 644 -1.91 10.87 -15.01
C ASN A 644 -1.49 11.47 -13.65
N SER A 645 -1.28 12.78 -13.63
CA SER A 645 -0.63 13.46 -12.50
C SER A 645 -1.40 13.37 -11.17
N GLY A 646 -0.68 13.09 -10.08
CA GLY A 646 -1.15 13.14 -8.70
C GLY A 646 -1.55 11.79 -8.11
N ILE A 647 -1.32 10.69 -8.83
CA ILE A 647 -1.71 9.34 -8.43
C ILE A 647 -0.55 8.37 -8.71
N ALA A 648 -0.31 7.42 -7.81
CA ALA A 648 0.74 6.42 -7.98
C ALA A 648 0.30 5.31 -8.95
N ASP A 649 0.67 5.44 -10.22
CA ASP A 649 0.34 4.44 -11.25
C ASP A 649 1.22 3.19 -11.16
N ILE A 650 0.84 2.14 -11.89
CA ILE A 650 1.60 0.89 -12.00
C ILE A 650 2.02 0.69 -13.46
N ILE A 651 3.31 0.39 -13.66
CA ILE A 651 3.85 -0.12 -14.92
C ILE A 651 4.20 -1.59 -14.70
N GLU A 652 3.47 -2.47 -15.37
CA GLU A 652 3.67 -3.92 -15.33
C GLU A 652 4.17 -4.45 -16.68
N PHE A 653 4.59 -5.70 -16.72
CA PHE A 653 5.17 -6.35 -17.90
C PHE A 653 4.43 -7.65 -18.20
N ASN A 654 3.95 -7.78 -19.43
CA ASN A 654 3.35 -9.00 -19.96
C ASN A 654 3.70 -9.14 -21.45
N ILE A 655 4.99 -9.34 -21.71
CA ILE A 655 5.55 -9.45 -23.06
C ILE A 655 5.44 -10.89 -23.53
N GLY A 656 4.85 -11.09 -24.72
CA GLY A 656 4.64 -12.42 -25.29
C GLY A 656 5.94 -13.07 -25.80
N THR A 657 5.97 -14.40 -25.85
CA THR A 657 7.10 -15.19 -26.39
C THR A 657 7.30 -15.05 -27.91
N GLY A 658 6.33 -14.45 -28.61
CA GLY A 658 6.42 -14.12 -30.03
C GLY A 658 7.12 -12.79 -30.32
N ASP A 659 7.50 -12.03 -29.28
CA ASP A 659 8.18 -10.75 -29.40
C ASP A 659 9.64 -10.90 -29.88
N GLY A 660 10.17 -9.90 -30.56
CA GLY A 660 11.52 -9.94 -31.15
C GLY A 660 12.67 -9.90 -30.14
N GLY A 661 12.43 -9.44 -28.91
CA GLY A 661 13.41 -9.43 -27.81
C GLY A 661 13.38 -10.67 -26.92
N TYR A 662 12.52 -11.65 -27.21
CA TYR A 662 12.45 -12.93 -26.48
C TYR A 662 13.69 -13.79 -26.71
N THR A 663 14.25 -14.34 -25.63
CA THR A 663 15.33 -15.33 -25.67
C THR A 663 14.98 -16.54 -24.82
N ASP A 664 15.17 -17.73 -25.41
CA ASP A 664 15.10 -19.05 -24.77
C ASP A 664 16.50 -19.69 -24.79
N PRO A 665 17.23 -19.67 -23.66
CA PRO A 665 18.57 -20.27 -23.57
C PRO A 665 18.58 -21.80 -23.70
N THR A 666 17.46 -22.48 -23.42
CA THR A 666 17.35 -23.95 -23.51
C THR A 666 16.25 -24.43 -24.47
N PRO A 667 16.42 -24.22 -25.79
CA PRO A 667 15.38 -24.50 -26.79
C PRO A 667 14.92 -25.97 -26.75
N GLY A 668 13.63 -26.18 -26.45
CA GLY A 668 12.99 -27.49 -26.53
C GLY A 668 12.22 -27.95 -25.29
N SER A 669 12.21 -27.16 -24.22
CA SER A 669 11.34 -27.34 -23.05
C SER A 669 10.54 -26.06 -22.82
N PRO A 670 9.36 -25.87 -23.45
CA PRO A 670 8.53 -24.70 -23.19
C PRO A 670 8.19 -24.59 -21.70
N GLY A 671 8.45 -23.43 -21.08
CA GLY A 671 8.31 -23.23 -19.63
C GLY A 671 9.52 -23.74 -18.84
N SER A 672 10.73 -23.62 -19.41
CA SER A 672 11.99 -24.02 -18.75
C SER A 672 12.31 -23.16 -17.53
N GLY A 673 11.73 -21.97 -17.44
CA GLY A 673 11.92 -21.03 -16.32
C GLY A 673 13.21 -20.22 -16.44
N ASP A 674 13.83 -20.21 -17.63
CA ASP A 674 15.03 -19.42 -17.96
C ASP A 674 14.79 -18.46 -19.14
N GLU A 675 13.54 -18.31 -19.59
CA GLU A 675 13.14 -17.40 -20.66
C GLU A 675 13.17 -15.93 -20.21
N TYR A 676 13.70 -15.04 -21.06
CA TYR A 676 13.80 -13.61 -20.76
C TYR A 676 13.56 -12.71 -21.98
N TRP A 677 13.27 -11.43 -21.73
CA TRP A 677 12.98 -10.40 -22.73
C TRP A 677 13.92 -9.22 -22.56
N THR A 678 14.64 -8.87 -23.62
CA THR A 678 15.55 -7.73 -23.63
C THR A 678 14.91 -6.53 -24.32
N ILE A 679 14.72 -5.45 -23.56
CA ILE A 679 14.33 -4.12 -24.04
C ILE A 679 15.60 -3.31 -24.28
N GLY A 680 16.00 -3.20 -25.55
CA GLY A 680 17.17 -2.43 -25.95
C GLY A 680 16.87 -0.94 -26.01
N ILE A 681 17.45 -0.17 -25.09
CA ILE A 681 17.31 1.28 -25.03
C ILE A 681 18.17 1.92 -26.11
N THR A 682 17.53 2.72 -26.97
CA THR A 682 18.16 3.38 -28.12
C THR A 682 18.34 4.89 -27.90
N SER A 683 17.62 5.46 -26.95
CA SER A 683 17.70 6.86 -26.53
C SER A 683 17.27 7.02 -25.08
N ILE A 684 17.64 8.13 -24.43
CA ILE A 684 17.27 8.45 -23.03
C ILE A 684 15.78 8.14 -22.79
N LEU A 685 15.47 7.30 -21.80
CA LEU A 685 14.08 7.06 -21.38
C LEU A 685 13.45 8.35 -20.84
N PRO A 686 12.14 8.57 -20.99
CA PRO A 686 11.50 9.73 -20.39
C PRO A 686 11.74 9.73 -18.87
N SER A 687 12.07 10.90 -18.30
CA SER A 687 12.15 11.01 -16.85
C SER A 687 10.79 10.71 -16.24
N ILE A 688 10.78 10.03 -15.10
CA ILE A 688 9.59 9.78 -14.29
C ILE A 688 9.28 11.09 -13.55
N THR A 689 8.08 11.62 -13.77
CA THR A 689 7.62 12.92 -13.25
C THR A 689 6.43 12.80 -12.33
N ASP A 690 5.96 11.59 -12.07
CA ASP A 690 4.93 11.33 -11.07
C ASP A 690 5.21 10.02 -10.34
N ALA A 691 4.53 9.81 -9.21
CA ALA A 691 4.63 8.59 -8.45
C ALA A 691 4.28 7.37 -9.33
N VAL A 692 5.15 6.36 -9.36
CA VAL A 692 4.90 5.14 -10.15
C VAL A 692 5.54 3.92 -9.50
N THR A 693 4.87 2.78 -9.59
CA THR A 693 5.47 1.47 -9.34
C THR A 693 5.84 0.82 -10.66
N ILE A 694 7.13 0.62 -10.91
CA ILE A 694 7.65 -0.14 -12.05
C ILE A 694 7.94 -1.55 -11.57
N ASP A 695 7.13 -2.52 -11.98
CA ASP A 695 7.13 -3.87 -11.44
C ASP A 695 7.42 -4.95 -12.48
N GLY A 696 8.70 -5.32 -12.59
CA GLY A 696 9.15 -6.43 -13.44
C GLY A 696 8.73 -7.82 -12.94
N THR A 697 8.22 -7.95 -11.70
CA THR A 697 7.80 -9.25 -11.14
C THR A 697 6.50 -9.77 -11.75
N THR A 698 5.77 -8.90 -12.44
CA THR A 698 4.52 -9.21 -13.16
C THR A 698 4.73 -10.03 -14.43
N GLN A 699 5.95 -10.03 -14.99
CA GLN A 699 6.27 -10.82 -16.17
C GLN A 699 6.29 -12.32 -15.86
N ALA A 700 5.60 -13.10 -16.69
CA ALA A 700 5.61 -14.55 -16.59
C ALA A 700 7.06 -15.11 -16.66
N GLY A 701 7.37 -16.04 -15.75
CA GLY A 701 8.70 -16.62 -15.60
C GLY A 701 9.54 -16.00 -14.48
N TRP A 702 9.08 -14.91 -13.85
CA TRP A 702 9.75 -14.36 -12.66
C TRP A 702 9.84 -15.37 -11.52
N VAL A 703 11.03 -15.42 -10.89
CA VAL A 703 11.27 -16.22 -9.69
C VAL A 703 11.94 -15.33 -8.64
N ALA A 704 11.25 -15.14 -7.52
CA ALA A 704 11.68 -14.28 -6.42
C ALA A 704 13.15 -14.53 -6.03
N GLY A 705 13.97 -13.48 -6.14
CA GLY A 705 15.36 -13.47 -5.70
C GLY A 705 16.33 -14.30 -6.53
N THR A 706 15.90 -15.01 -7.58
CA THR A 706 16.79 -15.87 -8.38
C THR A 706 16.70 -15.68 -9.88
N PHE A 707 15.56 -15.21 -10.40
CA PHE A 707 15.41 -15.01 -11.84
C PHE A 707 14.51 -13.81 -12.17
N LEU A 708 15.06 -12.85 -12.93
CA LEU A 708 14.40 -11.63 -13.37
C LEU A 708 14.26 -11.63 -14.91
N PRO A 709 13.05 -11.86 -15.45
CA PRO A 709 12.83 -12.11 -16.88
C PRO A 709 12.92 -10.85 -17.74
N ILE A 710 12.84 -9.65 -17.17
CA ILE A 710 12.93 -8.39 -17.91
C ILE A 710 14.34 -7.81 -17.81
N VAL A 711 14.99 -7.68 -18.96
CA VAL A 711 16.31 -7.06 -19.12
C VAL A 711 16.18 -5.72 -19.81
N ILE A 712 16.57 -4.64 -19.14
CA ILE A 712 16.69 -3.29 -19.67
C ILE A 712 18.16 -3.05 -20.03
N ASP A 713 18.44 -2.92 -21.32
CA ASP A 713 19.80 -2.96 -21.86
C ASP A 713 20.15 -1.64 -22.56
N GLY A 714 21.17 -0.94 -22.08
CA GLY A 714 21.59 0.37 -22.58
C GLY A 714 22.33 0.35 -23.93
N ASN A 715 22.69 -0.82 -24.47
CA ASN A 715 23.43 -0.99 -25.74
C ASN A 715 24.68 -0.11 -25.87
N ASN A 716 25.47 0.04 -24.80
CA ASN A 716 26.66 0.88 -24.72
C ASN A 716 26.37 2.37 -25.04
N GLY A 717 25.15 2.84 -24.76
CA GLY A 717 24.67 4.17 -25.11
C GLY A 717 25.04 5.27 -24.10
N SER A 718 25.05 6.54 -24.57
CA SER A 718 25.58 7.68 -23.80
C SER A 718 24.72 8.33 -22.70
N ASN A 719 23.91 7.53 -22.00
CA ASN A 719 22.76 8.02 -21.23
C ASN A 719 22.54 7.27 -19.92
N PHE A 720 21.80 7.89 -19.01
CA PHE A 720 21.23 7.24 -17.82
C PHE A 720 20.10 6.26 -18.20
N GLY A 721 19.84 5.28 -17.33
CA GLY A 721 18.74 4.33 -17.48
C GLY A 721 17.40 4.94 -17.08
N PHE A 722 17.12 4.97 -15.78
CA PHE A 722 15.90 5.55 -15.20
C PHE A 722 16.22 6.83 -14.43
N ARG A 723 15.38 7.86 -14.57
CA ARG A 723 15.51 9.12 -13.84
C ARG A 723 14.23 9.48 -13.12
N PHE A 724 14.26 9.51 -11.80
CA PHE A 724 13.19 9.99 -10.94
C PHE A 724 13.34 11.50 -10.73
N SER A 725 12.30 12.27 -11.06
CA SER A 725 12.29 13.74 -10.97
C SER A 725 11.67 14.22 -9.66
N ASN A 726 11.77 15.52 -9.38
CA ASN A 726 11.35 16.15 -8.11
C ASN A 726 9.84 16.20 -7.83
N THR A 727 9.06 15.43 -8.60
CA THR A 727 7.60 15.27 -8.48
C THR A 727 7.21 13.80 -8.50
N SER A 728 8.19 12.88 -8.47
CA SER A 728 7.97 11.43 -8.53
C SER A 728 7.99 10.76 -7.16
N ASP A 729 7.65 11.53 -6.12
CA ASP A 729 7.71 11.08 -4.73
C ASP A 729 6.91 9.80 -4.51
N GLY A 730 7.45 8.86 -3.74
CA GLY A 730 6.77 7.59 -3.45
C GLY A 730 6.89 6.52 -4.54
N SER A 731 7.67 6.76 -5.60
CA SER A 731 7.87 5.75 -6.64
C SER A 731 8.65 4.52 -6.15
N THR A 732 8.33 3.37 -6.75
CA THR A 732 9.01 2.09 -6.49
C THR A 732 9.48 1.43 -7.78
N MET A 733 10.65 0.81 -7.78
CA MET A 733 11.17 0.01 -8.89
C MET A 733 11.66 -1.35 -8.40
N ARG A 734 11.16 -2.43 -9.02
CA ARG A 734 11.51 -3.80 -8.62
C ARG A 734 11.52 -4.81 -9.77
N GLY A 735 12.28 -5.88 -9.59
CA GLY A 735 12.22 -7.08 -10.43
C GLY A 735 12.83 -6.94 -11.82
N LEU A 736 13.75 -5.99 -12.02
CA LEU A 736 14.38 -5.72 -13.31
C LEU A 736 15.87 -6.05 -13.31
N VAL A 737 16.38 -6.56 -14.44
CA VAL A 737 17.82 -6.49 -14.76
C VAL A 737 18.07 -5.19 -15.53
N VAL A 738 19.04 -4.38 -15.12
CA VAL A 738 19.36 -3.10 -15.77
C VAL A 738 20.87 -2.99 -15.96
N ARG A 739 21.32 -2.89 -17.22
CA ARG A 739 22.74 -3.06 -17.58
C ARG A 739 23.16 -2.30 -18.84
N ASP A 740 24.46 -2.25 -19.10
CA ASP A 740 25.11 -1.65 -20.28
C ASP A 740 24.81 -0.15 -20.54
N PHE A 741 24.75 0.65 -19.47
CA PHE A 741 24.62 2.13 -19.52
C PHE A 741 25.97 2.84 -19.25
N ASP A 742 26.24 3.93 -19.97
CA ASP A 742 27.50 4.68 -19.80
C ASP A 742 27.44 5.87 -18.81
N ASP A 743 26.31 6.08 -18.15
CA ASP A 743 26.05 7.06 -17.08
C ASP A 743 25.39 6.33 -15.89
N ASP A 744 24.88 7.05 -14.89
CA ASP A 744 24.18 6.44 -13.76
C ASP A 744 22.93 5.67 -14.22
N VAL A 745 22.80 4.42 -13.77
CA VAL A 745 21.75 3.51 -14.22
C VAL A 745 20.40 3.94 -13.68
N ILE A 746 20.34 4.22 -12.38
CA ILE A 746 19.17 4.76 -11.69
C ILE A 746 19.56 6.08 -11.04
N ASP A 747 19.01 7.17 -11.55
CA ASP A 747 19.23 8.53 -11.05
C ASP A 747 18.03 9.05 -10.27
N ILE A 748 18.17 9.14 -8.95
CA ILE A 748 17.16 9.72 -8.06
C ILE A 748 17.54 11.17 -7.82
N ALA A 749 16.91 12.08 -8.58
CA ALA A 749 17.22 13.50 -8.54
C ALA A 749 16.79 14.15 -7.23
N SER A 750 17.35 15.33 -6.94
CA SER A 750 16.97 16.11 -5.76
C SER A 750 15.47 16.47 -5.79
N GLY A 751 14.78 16.18 -4.68
CA GLY A 751 13.35 16.39 -4.49
C GLY A 751 12.47 15.23 -4.95
N ALA A 752 13.04 14.11 -5.40
CA ALA A 752 12.35 12.84 -5.62
C ALA A 752 12.41 12.01 -4.33
N ASP A 753 11.56 12.32 -3.36
CA ASP A 753 11.63 11.76 -2.01
C ASP A 753 10.82 10.45 -1.89
N ASN A 754 11.11 9.65 -0.86
CA ASN A 754 10.39 8.39 -0.58
C ASN A 754 10.48 7.34 -1.71
N ILE A 755 11.63 7.28 -2.40
CA ILE A 755 11.86 6.34 -3.50
C ILE A 755 12.34 5.00 -2.98
N THR A 756 11.78 3.91 -3.49
CA THR A 756 12.20 2.53 -3.16
C THR A 756 12.76 1.81 -4.39
N ILE A 757 14.02 1.41 -4.33
CA ILE A 757 14.68 0.57 -5.35
C ILE A 757 14.96 -0.80 -4.71
N THR A 758 14.26 -1.85 -5.14
CA THR A 758 14.38 -3.16 -4.47
C THR A 758 14.30 -4.36 -5.39
N GLY A 759 15.07 -5.42 -5.10
CA GLY A 759 14.96 -6.68 -5.83
C GLY A 759 15.38 -6.60 -7.31
N ASN A 760 16.29 -5.70 -7.66
CA ASN A 760 16.79 -5.53 -9.02
C ASN A 760 18.21 -6.08 -9.16
N PHE A 761 18.59 -6.48 -10.39
CA PHE A 761 19.97 -6.79 -10.76
C PHE A 761 20.53 -5.63 -11.58
N ILE A 762 21.52 -4.91 -11.04
CA ILE A 762 22.00 -3.64 -11.60
C ILE A 762 23.47 -3.76 -11.98
N GLY A 763 23.73 -3.76 -13.28
CA GLY A 763 25.04 -3.97 -13.88
C GLY A 763 25.16 -5.33 -14.57
N GLN A 764 26.37 -5.90 -14.60
CA GLN A 764 26.76 -6.95 -15.54
C GLN A 764 26.15 -8.33 -15.25
N PHE A 765 24.83 -8.42 -15.20
CA PHE A 765 24.09 -9.63 -14.84
C PHE A 765 23.30 -10.18 -16.02
N ASN A 766 23.20 -11.50 -16.06
CA ASN A 766 22.17 -12.22 -16.77
C ASN A 766 20.87 -12.24 -15.95
N SER A 767 19.78 -12.69 -16.56
CA SER A 767 18.48 -12.84 -15.89
C SER A 767 18.49 -13.76 -14.67
N ASP A 768 19.44 -14.69 -14.58
CA ASP A 768 19.62 -15.60 -13.43
C ASP A 768 20.56 -15.05 -12.34
N GLY A 769 21.01 -13.79 -12.46
CA GLY A 769 21.91 -13.15 -11.50
C GLY A 769 23.36 -13.61 -11.60
N THR A 770 23.72 -14.40 -12.62
CA THR A 770 25.11 -14.73 -12.94
C THR A 770 25.80 -13.61 -13.72
N ASP A 771 27.14 -13.60 -13.70
CA ASP A 771 27.96 -12.62 -14.43
C ASP A 771 27.78 -12.74 -15.96
N ALA A 772 27.30 -11.67 -16.58
CA ALA A 772 27.20 -11.53 -18.03
C ALA A 772 28.52 -11.08 -18.70
N GLY A 773 29.49 -10.66 -17.90
CA GLY A 773 30.83 -10.23 -18.32
C GLY A 773 30.94 -8.73 -18.62
N ASP A 774 32.18 -8.25 -18.72
CA ASP A 774 32.55 -6.82 -18.83
C ASP A 774 31.87 -6.04 -19.99
N GLY A 775 31.33 -6.75 -20.99
CA GLY A 775 30.62 -6.13 -22.11
C GLY A 775 29.25 -5.55 -21.71
N GLU A 776 28.72 -5.97 -20.57
CA GLU A 776 27.41 -5.56 -20.04
C GLU A 776 27.54 -4.67 -18.78
N ALA A 777 28.78 -4.29 -18.42
CA ALA A 777 29.05 -3.43 -17.27
C ALA A 777 28.60 -1.99 -17.54
N ASN A 778 28.13 -1.31 -16.49
CA ASN A 778 27.85 0.11 -16.53
C ASN A 778 29.10 0.94 -16.25
N VAL A 779 29.15 2.19 -16.71
CA VAL A 779 30.35 3.04 -16.58
C VAL A 779 30.38 3.82 -15.26
N PHE A 780 29.24 4.26 -14.72
CA PHE A 780 29.14 5.04 -13.47
C PHE A 780 28.39 4.28 -12.37
N SER A 781 27.44 4.91 -11.66
CA SER A 781 26.80 4.32 -10.49
C SER A 781 25.64 3.40 -10.88
N GLY A 782 25.47 2.30 -10.15
CA GLY A 782 24.24 1.51 -10.23
C GLY A 782 23.04 2.31 -9.73
N VAL A 783 23.14 2.90 -8.54
CA VAL A 783 22.12 3.78 -7.99
C VAL A 783 22.74 5.08 -7.49
N ARG A 784 22.24 6.22 -7.97
CA ARG A 784 22.62 7.56 -7.50
C ARG A 784 21.48 8.21 -6.72
N VAL A 785 21.78 8.70 -5.52
CA VAL A 785 20.81 9.27 -4.57
C VAL A 785 21.13 10.73 -4.26
N TYR A 786 20.22 11.64 -4.62
CA TYR A 786 20.26 13.07 -4.28
C TYR A 786 19.07 13.56 -3.42
N SER A 787 18.20 12.64 -3.01
CA SER A 787 16.93 12.96 -2.35
C SER A 787 16.80 12.31 -0.98
N ASN A 788 15.72 12.63 -0.27
CA ASN A 788 15.47 12.18 1.09
C ASN A 788 14.63 10.90 1.13
N ASN A 789 14.75 10.15 2.21
CA ASN A 789 13.97 8.96 2.51
C ASN A 789 14.04 7.90 1.40
N VAL A 790 15.23 7.68 0.83
CA VAL A 790 15.44 6.70 -0.24
C VAL A 790 15.83 5.35 0.34
N THR A 791 15.17 4.29 -0.10
CA THR A 791 15.50 2.90 0.27
C THR A 791 16.07 2.16 -0.92
N VAL A 792 17.28 1.63 -0.78
CA VAL A 792 17.94 0.72 -1.74
C VAL A 792 18.12 -0.61 -1.04
N SER A 793 17.27 -1.60 -1.34
CA SER A 793 17.28 -2.86 -0.59
C SER A 793 17.17 -4.12 -1.44
N ASN A 794 17.83 -5.21 -1.02
CA ASN A 794 17.74 -6.52 -1.68
C ASN A 794 18.11 -6.49 -3.18
N ASN A 795 18.99 -5.59 -3.60
CA ASN A 795 19.47 -5.53 -4.98
C ASN A 795 20.81 -6.27 -5.12
N LEU A 796 21.07 -6.77 -6.33
CA LEU A 796 22.35 -7.31 -6.75
C LEU A 796 23.07 -6.26 -7.61
N LEU A 797 24.26 -5.79 -7.21
CA LEU A 797 24.98 -4.72 -7.90
C LEU A 797 26.41 -5.14 -8.21
N ALA A 798 26.81 -5.18 -9.48
CA ALA A 798 28.20 -5.42 -9.89
C ALA A 798 28.44 -4.90 -11.31
N GLY A 799 29.68 -4.55 -11.64
CA GLY A 799 30.00 -3.92 -12.92
C GLY A 799 29.61 -2.45 -12.96
N ASN A 800 29.71 -1.73 -11.84
CA ASN A 800 29.42 -0.30 -11.74
C ASN A 800 30.57 0.40 -11.00
N GLU A 801 31.02 1.60 -11.43
CA GLU A 801 32.07 2.37 -10.71
C GLU A 801 31.71 2.56 -9.24
N PHE A 802 30.44 2.85 -8.98
CA PHE A 802 29.84 2.88 -7.64
C PHE A 802 28.65 1.93 -7.62
N GLY A 803 28.57 1.03 -6.63
CA GLY A 803 27.33 0.27 -6.41
C GLY A 803 26.19 1.25 -6.08
N VAL A 804 26.34 1.97 -4.97
CA VAL A 804 25.43 3.03 -4.56
C VAL A 804 26.21 4.32 -4.25
N LEU A 805 25.82 5.42 -4.89
CA LEU A 805 26.38 6.76 -4.70
C LEU A 805 25.36 7.66 -4.00
N VAL A 806 25.66 8.11 -2.79
CA VAL A 806 24.84 9.07 -2.02
C VAL A 806 25.53 10.44 -1.98
N ARG A 807 24.83 11.50 -2.38
CA ARG A 807 25.42 12.84 -2.47
C ARG A 807 24.40 13.97 -2.34
N GLY A 808 24.88 15.22 -2.38
CA GLY A 808 24.05 16.39 -2.15
C GLY A 808 23.65 16.52 -0.70
N SER A 809 22.40 16.92 -0.46
CA SER A 809 21.81 17.06 0.89
C SER A 809 20.80 15.94 1.18
N ALA A 810 21.03 14.73 0.65
CA ALA A 810 20.20 13.56 0.89
C ALA A 810 20.15 13.22 2.38
N THR A 811 18.96 12.89 2.89
CA THR A 811 18.77 12.49 4.29
C THR A 811 17.97 11.19 4.40
N ASN A 812 18.22 10.41 5.46
CA ASN A 812 17.50 9.17 5.76
C ASN A 812 17.55 8.12 4.63
N THR A 813 18.71 7.97 3.98
CA THR A 813 18.91 6.91 2.98
C THR A 813 19.16 5.58 3.69
N VAL A 814 18.46 4.52 3.30
CA VAL A 814 18.65 3.16 3.82
C VAL A 814 19.18 2.26 2.70
N ILE A 815 20.33 1.62 2.94
CA ILE A 815 20.98 0.68 2.01
C ILE A 815 21.11 -0.66 2.73
N SER A 816 20.21 -1.62 2.49
CA SER A 816 20.12 -2.85 3.29
C SER A 816 19.91 -4.12 2.46
N GLY A 817 20.47 -5.25 2.91
CA GLY A 817 20.28 -6.57 2.28
C GLY A 817 20.81 -6.68 0.85
N ASN A 818 21.64 -5.74 0.39
CA ASN A 818 22.17 -5.75 -0.98
C ASN A 818 23.41 -6.64 -1.10
N TYR A 819 23.60 -7.22 -2.28
CA TYR A 819 24.77 -8.01 -2.66
C TYR A 819 25.58 -7.19 -3.66
N ILE A 820 26.75 -6.71 -3.25
CA ILE A 820 27.55 -5.72 -4.01
C ILE A 820 28.91 -6.31 -4.38
N GLY A 821 29.14 -6.45 -5.69
CA GLY A 821 30.35 -7.02 -6.31
C GLY A 821 30.43 -8.55 -6.24
N THR A 822 29.31 -9.22 -6.00
CA THR A 822 29.17 -10.68 -5.94
C THR A 822 28.06 -11.17 -6.87
N ASP A 823 27.99 -12.48 -7.12
CA ASP A 823 26.83 -13.13 -7.71
C ASP A 823 25.63 -13.20 -6.75
N ILE A 824 24.47 -13.62 -7.25
CA ILE A 824 23.21 -13.69 -6.49
C ILE A 824 23.28 -14.56 -5.23
N THR A 825 24.20 -15.52 -5.17
CA THR A 825 24.38 -16.38 -3.98
C THR A 825 25.27 -15.75 -2.90
N GLY A 826 25.98 -14.68 -3.23
CA GLY A 826 26.99 -14.10 -2.35
C GLY A 826 28.22 -14.98 -2.16
N ALA A 827 28.48 -15.94 -3.05
CA ALA A 827 29.55 -16.92 -2.88
C ALA A 827 30.72 -16.72 -3.84
N THR A 828 30.58 -15.87 -4.86
CA THR A 828 31.61 -15.62 -5.87
C THR A 828 31.70 -14.15 -6.22
N THR A 829 32.93 -13.64 -6.38
CA THR A 829 33.15 -12.24 -6.76
C THR A 829 32.93 -12.02 -8.25
N ILE A 830 32.46 -10.82 -8.58
CA ILE A 830 32.35 -10.31 -9.95
C ILE A 830 33.35 -9.15 -10.07
N GLY A 831 34.38 -9.32 -10.91
CA GLY A 831 35.67 -8.65 -10.74
C GLY A 831 35.94 -7.39 -11.57
N SER A 832 34.94 -6.85 -12.28
CA SER A 832 35.12 -5.70 -13.18
C SER A 832 34.34 -4.46 -12.72
N ASN A 833 34.96 -3.30 -12.94
CA ASN A 833 34.45 -1.95 -12.72
C ASN A 833 33.89 -1.58 -11.32
N ASN A 834 33.98 -2.42 -10.29
CA ASN A 834 33.46 -2.16 -8.94
C ASN A 834 34.38 -1.31 -8.06
N ASP A 835 34.54 -0.01 -8.35
CA ASP A 835 35.50 0.82 -7.59
C ASP A 835 35.09 1.04 -6.12
N TYR A 836 33.84 1.41 -5.88
CA TYR A 836 33.28 1.52 -4.52
C TYR A 836 31.97 0.75 -4.39
N GLY A 837 31.76 0.12 -3.24
CA GLY A 837 30.47 -0.52 -2.94
C GLY A 837 29.40 0.54 -2.64
N VAL A 838 29.55 1.23 -1.52
CA VAL A 838 28.78 2.43 -1.15
C VAL A 838 29.73 3.62 -1.02
N TYR A 839 29.40 4.73 -1.68
CA TYR A 839 30.16 5.96 -1.61
C TYR A 839 29.26 7.13 -1.20
N ILE A 840 29.57 7.78 -0.08
CA ILE A 840 28.87 8.95 0.45
C ILE A 840 29.77 10.18 0.33
N TYR A 841 29.26 11.24 -0.29
CA TYR A 841 30.02 12.47 -0.55
C TYR A 841 29.17 13.74 -0.39
N GLU A 842 29.81 14.90 -0.24
CA GLU A 842 29.19 16.21 -0.03
C GLU A 842 28.55 16.36 1.36
N THR A 843 27.23 16.41 1.51
CA THR A 843 26.55 16.85 2.75
C THR A 843 25.36 15.96 3.11
N ALA A 844 25.44 14.66 2.82
CA ALA A 844 24.36 13.71 3.11
C ALA A 844 24.39 13.29 4.59
N SER A 845 23.25 13.09 5.24
CA SER A 845 23.22 12.73 6.67
C SER A 845 22.17 11.68 7.01
N GLY A 846 22.35 10.96 8.12
CA GLY A 846 21.38 9.96 8.56
C GLY A 846 21.27 8.75 7.61
N THR A 847 22.34 8.41 6.90
CA THR A 847 22.35 7.20 6.05
C THR A 847 22.57 5.96 6.92
N THR A 848 21.82 4.89 6.64
CA THR A 848 22.01 3.56 7.25
C THR A 848 22.50 2.59 6.19
N ILE A 849 23.67 1.97 6.40
CA ILE A 849 24.25 0.93 5.55
C ILE A 849 24.19 -0.38 6.35
N GLY A 850 23.23 -1.22 5.98
CA GLY A 850 22.89 -2.46 6.65
C GLY A 850 21.62 -2.29 7.49
N GLY A 851 21.58 -2.87 8.68
CA GLY A 851 20.47 -2.71 9.60
C GLY A 851 20.68 -3.40 10.96
N ALA A 852 19.66 -3.42 11.80
CA ALA A 852 19.74 -3.96 13.15
C ALA A 852 19.80 -5.49 13.18
N THR A 853 19.45 -6.16 12.07
CA THR A 853 19.50 -7.61 11.92
C THR A 853 20.52 -8.05 10.88
N THR A 854 20.96 -9.31 10.96
CA THR A 854 21.88 -9.88 9.96
C THR A 854 21.27 -9.97 8.56
N ALA A 855 19.94 -10.08 8.44
CA ALA A 855 19.25 -10.12 7.15
C ALA A 855 19.25 -8.75 6.44
N GLU A 856 19.34 -7.65 7.20
CA GLU A 856 19.46 -6.30 6.65
C GLU A 856 20.91 -5.94 6.29
N GLY A 857 21.88 -6.75 6.72
CA GLY A 857 23.29 -6.57 6.39
C GLY A 857 23.56 -6.69 4.89
N ASN A 858 24.38 -5.79 4.34
CA ASN A 858 24.83 -5.93 2.96
C ASN A 858 26.07 -6.84 2.87
N VAL A 859 26.24 -7.50 1.73
CA VAL A 859 27.41 -8.32 1.40
C VAL A 859 28.26 -7.58 0.37
N PHE A 860 29.52 -7.31 0.70
CA PHE A 860 30.48 -6.65 -0.17
C PHE A 860 31.63 -7.60 -0.51
N ALA A 861 31.86 -7.84 -1.79
CA ALA A 861 33.00 -8.61 -2.27
C ALA A 861 33.47 -8.07 -3.63
N GLY A 862 34.70 -8.37 -4.06
CA GLY A 862 35.17 -7.95 -5.40
C GLY A 862 35.31 -6.43 -5.60
N ILE A 863 35.35 -5.64 -4.53
CA ILE A 863 35.46 -4.16 -4.60
C ILE A 863 36.91 -3.71 -4.79
N ASN A 864 37.12 -2.74 -5.68
CA ASN A 864 38.45 -2.33 -6.14
C ASN A 864 39.13 -1.28 -5.27
N ILE A 865 38.38 -0.45 -4.55
CA ILE A 865 38.92 0.59 -3.68
C ILE A 865 38.38 0.36 -2.26
N ASN A 866 37.27 0.99 -1.88
CA ASN A 866 36.72 0.84 -0.53
C ASN A 866 35.30 0.29 -0.63
N SER A 867 34.97 -0.72 0.19
CA SER A 867 33.61 -1.27 0.21
C SER A 867 32.62 -0.22 0.68
N ILE A 868 32.99 0.57 1.70
CA ILE A 868 32.23 1.73 2.16
C ILE A 868 33.19 2.92 2.29
N GLY A 869 32.93 3.98 1.52
CA GLY A 869 33.68 5.22 1.56
C GLY A 869 32.81 6.42 1.93
N ILE A 870 33.22 7.20 2.94
CA ILE A 870 32.49 8.38 3.42
C ILE A 870 33.44 9.57 3.45
N PHE A 871 33.08 10.62 2.73
CA PHE A 871 33.98 11.73 2.43
C PHE A 871 33.27 13.06 2.68
N ASN A 872 33.92 13.95 3.44
CA ASN A 872 33.49 15.32 3.82
C ASN A 872 32.82 15.41 5.21
N GLU A 873 33.07 16.53 5.90
CA GLU A 873 32.74 16.79 7.32
C GLU A 873 31.25 16.93 7.60
N ALA A 874 30.44 17.13 6.56
CA ALA A 874 29.00 17.30 6.71
C ALA A 874 28.24 15.96 6.70
N ASN A 875 28.93 14.83 6.56
CA ASN A 875 28.30 13.52 6.56
C ASN A 875 28.24 12.92 7.97
N ASP A 876 27.29 13.40 8.76
CA ASP A 876 27.11 13.02 10.15
C ASP A 876 26.00 11.97 10.34
N ASN A 877 26.08 11.27 11.47
CA ASN A 877 25.06 10.31 11.93
C ASN A 877 24.83 9.15 10.95
N VAL A 878 25.88 8.68 10.29
CA VAL A 878 25.80 7.49 9.44
C VAL A 878 25.99 6.23 10.28
N THR A 879 25.10 5.26 10.08
CA THR A 879 25.16 3.95 10.73
C THR A 879 25.61 2.90 9.72
N ILE A 880 26.62 2.11 10.07
CA ILE A 880 27.15 0.99 9.30
C ILE A 880 27.03 -0.25 10.19
N GLN A 881 26.02 -1.08 9.95
CA GLN A 881 25.70 -2.18 10.87
C GLN A 881 25.45 -3.52 10.18
N ASN A 882 25.94 -4.61 10.79
CA ASN A 882 25.70 -6.01 10.36
C ASN A 882 26.17 -6.34 8.93
N ASN A 883 27.06 -5.55 8.32
CA ASN A 883 27.55 -5.83 6.97
C ASN A 883 28.63 -6.92 6.97
N ILE A 884 28.69 -7.68 5.87
CA ILE A 884 29.75 -8.65 5.59
C ILE A 884 30.64 -8.08 4.48
N ILE A 885 31.93 -7.89 4.76
CA ILE A 885 32.90 -7.30 3.83
C ILE A 885 34.06 -8.27 3.62
N GLY A 886 34.23 -8.73 2.38
CA GLY A 886 35.30 -9.64 1.97
C GLY A 886 35.04 -11.12 2.21
N ALA A 887 33.85 -11.49 2.66
CA ALA A 887 33.45 -12.88 2.84
C ALA A 887 32.15 -13.16 2.09
N SER A 888 31.85 -14.45 1.91
CA SER A 888 30.57 -14.89 1.39
C SER A 888 29.41 -14.51 2.32
N ALA A 889 28.18 -14.55 1.81
CA ALA A 889 26.97 -14.19 2.57
C ALA A 889 26.77 -15.01 3.86
N ASP A 890 27.32 -16.22 3.95
CA ASP A 890 27.31 -17.04 5.18
C ASP A 890 28.43 -16.67 6.18
N GLY A 891 29.37 -15.79 5.79
CA GLY A 891 30.53 -15.40 6.57
C GLY A 891 31.60 -16.49 6.74
N LEU A 892 31.53 -17.58 5.96
CA LEU A 892 32.39 -18.77 6.11
C LEU A 892 33.41 -18.99 5.00
N THR A 893 33.34 -18.22 3.90
CA THR A 893 34.32 -18.28 2.81
C THR A 893 34.96 -16.91 2.59
N LEU A 894 36.29 -16.85 2.59
CA LEU A 894 37.03 -15.65 2.20
C LEU A 894 36.86 -15.42 0.69
N LEU A 895 36.39 -14.24 0.32
CA LEU A 895 36.30 -13.80 -1.07
C LEU A 895 37.41 -12.79 -1.36
N ASP A 896 37.99 -12.86 -2.55
CA ASP A 896 39.14 -12.03 -2.90
C ASP A 896 38.72 -10.55 -2.99
N HIS A 897 39.42 -9.71 -2.24
CA HIS A 897 39.59 -8.29 -2.54
C HIS A 897 40.67 -8.16 -3.61
N ASN A 898 40.47 -7.30 -4.60
CA ASN A 898 41.37 -7.21 -5.73
C ASN A 898 42.72 -6.53 -5.35
N ASP A 899 43.65 -6.42 -6.31
CA ASP A 899 44.99 -5.87 -6.04
C ASP A 899 45.05 -4.35 -5.75
N ARG A 900 43.92 -3.64 -5.86
CA ARG A 900 43.81 -2.17 -5.69
C ARG A 900 43.06 -1.76 -4.42
N SER A 901 42.45 -2.69 -3.69
CA SER A 901 41.60 -2.36 -2.54
C SER A 901 42.35 -1.49 -1.51
N GLY A 902 41.67 -0.47 -1.01
CA GLY A 902 42.04 0.35 0.14
C GLY A 902 41.53 -0.27 1.43
N SER A 903 40.97 0.56 2.31
CA SER A 903 40.32 0.12 3.54
C SER A 903 38.91 -0.39 3.28
N ALA A 904 38.45 -1.37 4.06
CA ALA A 904 37.08 -1.88 3.91
C ALA A 904 36.04 -0.78 4.23
N ILE A 905 36.21 -0.11 5.37
CA ILE A 905 35.47 1.10 5.73
C ILE A 905 36.46 2.25 5.84
N TYR A 906 36.26 3.29 5.04
CA TYR A 906 37.11 4.48 5.02
C TYR A 906 36.26 5.74 5.23
N ILE A 907 36.55 6.48 6.29
CA ILE A 907 35.88 7.74 6.62
C ILE A 907 36.94 8.84 6.62
N THR A 908 36.77 9.85 5.78
CA THR A 908 37.72 10.95 5.69
C THR A 908 37.09 12.34 5.73
N ASN A 909 37.83 13.28 6.31
CA ASN A 909 37.45 14.68 6.50
C ASN A 909 36.28 14.90 7.47
N GLY A 910 36.12 14.08 8.52
CA GLY A 910 35.40 14.54 9.72
C GLY A 910 33.89 14.27 9.82
N GLY A 911 33.38 13.10 9.42
CA GLY A 911 32.00 12.72 9.78
C GLY A 911 31.87 12.50 11.29
N ASP A 912 30.90 13.16 11.92
CA ASP A 912 30.65 13.06 13.36
C ASP A 912 29.56 12.02 13.69
N ASN A 913 29.65 11.45 14.89
CA ASN A 913 28.65 10.52 15.46
C ASN A 913 28.39 9.28 14.59
N MET A 914 29.45 8.77 13.96
CA MET A 914 29.39 7.54 13.16
C MET A 914 29.14 6.32 14.06
N GLN A 915 28.25 5.40 13.63
CA GLN A 915 28.02 4.14 14.33
C GLN A 915 28.48 2.97 13.45
N ILE A 916 29.58 2.31 13.81
CA ILE A 916 30.14 1.16 13.08
C ILE A 916 29.98 -0.08 13.96
N LEU A 917 28.92 -0.84 13.73
CA LEU A 917 28.42 -1.85 14.67
C LEU A 917 28.33 -3.24 14.03
N ASP A 918 28.78 -4.29 14.71
CA ASP A 918 28.48 -5.68 14.37
C ASP A 918 28.87 -6.12 12.93
N ASN A 919 29.85 -5.47 12.29
CA ASN A 919 30.27 -5.82 10.92
C ASN A 919 31.32 -6.95 10.92
N LEU A 920 31.27 -7.83 9.93
CA LEU A 920 32.32 -8.82 9.64
C LEU A 920 33.23 -8.29 8.52
N ILE A 921 34.49 -8.01 8.83
CA ILE A 921 35.44 -7.35 7.92
C ILE A 921 36.70 -8.18 7.75
N VAL A 922 36.94 -8.68 6.55
CA VAL A 922 38.09 -9.56 6.28
C VAL A 922 38.74 -9.27 4.93
N GLY A 923 40.01 -9.62 4.80
CA GLY A 923 40.73 -9.57 3.53
C GLY A 923 40.96 -8.17 2.93
N ALA A 924 40.57 -7.08 3.61
CA ALA A 924 40.88 -5.72 3.20
C ALA A 924 42.40 -5.53 3.05
N ARG A 925 42.84 -4.72 2.10
CA ARG A 925 44.26 -4.60 1.74
C ARG A 925 45.02 -3.58 2.58
N TYR A 926 44.37 -2.52 3.02
CA TYR A 926 44.95 -1.52 3.91
C TYR A 926 44.44 -1.74 5.34
N ALA A 927 43.46 -0.97 5.81
CA ALA A 927 42.84 -1.20 7.11
C ALA A 927 41.47 -1.91 7.01
N GLY A 928 41.05 -2.54 8.11
CA GLY A 928 39.66 -2.96 8.26
C GLY A 928 38.74 -1.74 8.36
N ILE A 929 39.02 -0.88 9.32
CA ILE A 929 38.34 0.41 9.50
C ILE A 929 39.41 1.50 9.58
N GLU A 930 39.22 2.58 8.84
CA GLU A 930 40.10 3.74 8.83
C GLU A 930 39.31 5.03 8.99
N LEU A 931 39.69 5.83 9.99
CA LEU A 931 39.22 7.20 10.21
C LEU A 931 40.37 8.16 9.89
N ASP A 932 40.43 8.66 8.66
CA ASP A 932 41.46 9.58 8.16
C ASP A 932 41.00 11.04 8.28
N ALA A 933 41.39 11.71 9.36
CA ALA A 933 40.98 13.08 9.64
C ALA A 933 41.99 14.13 9.15
N SER A 934 41.88 14.59 7.89
CA SER A 934 42.36 15.93 7.52
C SER A 934 41.50 17.06 8.12
N GLY A 935 40.31 16.71 8.65
CA GLY A 935 39.43 17.47 9.54
C GLY A 935 38.86 16.56 10.63
N VAL A 936 38.62 17.07 11.85
CA VAL A 936 38.43 16.27 13.07
C VAL A 936 37.06 15.54 13.08
N SER A 937 37.06 14.21 12.96
CA SER A 937 35.89 13.35 13.26
C SER A 937 35.78 13.17 14.78
N SER A 938 34.56 13.25 15.32
CA SER A 938 34.29 13.10 16.75
C SER A 938 33.04 12.27 17.06
N GLY A 939 33.07 11.57 18.21
CA GLY A 939 31.90 10.82 18.70
C GLY A 939 31.61 9.51 17.96
N THR A 940 32.55 9.03 17.13
CA THR A 940 32.43 7.73 16.44
C THR A 940 32.41 6.57 17.44
N VAL A 941 31.53 5.59 17.21
CA VAL A 941 31.42 4.36 17.99
C VAL A 941 31.72 3.16 17.09
N ILE A 942 32.70 2.35 17.48
CA ILE A 942 33.12 1.11 16.81
C ILE A 942 32.94 -0.04 17.79
N GLN A 943 31.87 -0.83 17.65
CA GLN A 943 31.52 -1.88 18.61
C GLN A 943 31.04 -3.18 17.94
N GLY A 944 31.28 -4.33 18.58
CA GLY A 944 30.79 -5.63 18.12
C GLY A 944 31.35 -6.15 16.78
N ASN A 945 32.26 -5.41 16.14
CA ASN A 945 32.79 -5.80 14.83
C ASN A 945 33.78 -6.97 14.96
N ILE A 946 33.81 -7.84 13.95
CA ILE A 946 34.77 -8.93 13.79
C ILE A 946 35.70 -8.58 12.62
N ILE A 947 36.98 -8.36 12.91
CA ILE A 947 37.97 -7.86 11.94
C ILE A 947 39.12 -8.86 11.82
N GLY A 948 39.37 -9.29 10.58
CA GLY A 948 40.51 -10.13 10.19
C GLY A 948 40.37 -11.62 10.50
N THR A 949 39.20 -12.07 10.92
CA THR A 949 38.90 -13.49 11.19
C THR A 949 37.46 -13.83 10.78
N ASP A 950 37.13 -15.12 10.70
CA ASP A 950 35.77 -15.56 10.39
C ASP A 950 34.81 -15.29 11.55
N ALA A 951 33.51 -15.49 11.34
CA ALA A 951 32.49 -15.29 12.36
C ALA A 951 32.70 -16.10 13.66
N THR A 952 33.56 -17.13 13.63
CA THR A 952 33.91 -17.94 14.82
C THR A 952 35.19 -17.49 15.53
N GLY A 953 35.95 -16.55 14.96
CA GLY A 953 37.21 -16.06 15.51
C GLY A 953 38.40 -17.01 15.34
N THR A 954 38.32 -18.01 14.46
CA THR A 954 39.31 -19.10 14.35
C THR A 954 40.16 -19.06 13.09
N GLN A 955 39.65 -18.53 11.98
CA GLN A 955 40.35 -18.48 10.70
C GLN A 955 41.21 -17.22 10.59
N ASN A 956 42.37 -17.34 9.93
CA ASN A 956 43.22 -16.19 9.62
C ASN A 956 42.82 -15.60 8.26
N TRP A 957 41.93 -14.61 8.29
CA TRP A 957 41.52 -13.82 7.14
C TRP A 957 41.91 -12.35 7.31
N GLY A 958 43.05 -12.13 7.97
CA GLY A 958 43.54 -10.84 8.39
C GLY A 958 43.52 -9.78 7.29
N VAL A 959 43.39 -8.53 7.72
CA VAL A 959 43.57 -7.36 6.85
C VAL A 959 45.06 -7.14 6.55
N GLY A 960 45.35 -6.40 5.48
CA GLY A 960 46.70 -6.27 4.95
C GLY A 960 47.65 -5.51 5.87
N GLU A 961 47.16 -4.45 6.52
CA GLU A 961 47.90 -3.61 7.46
C GLU A 961 47.19 -3.56 8.81
N THR A 962 46.54 -2.45 9.18
CA THR A 962 45.98 -2.24 10.53
C THR A 962 44.55 -2.75 10.66
N GLY A 963 44.15 -3.30 11.82
CA GLY A 963 42.74 -3.66 12.07
C GLY A 963 41.82 -2.43 12.07
N VAL A 964 42.06 -1.54 13.03
CA VAL A 964 41.40 -0.22 13.15
C VAL A 964 42.47 0.86 13.17
N LEU A 965 42.45 1.75 12.19
CA LEU A 965 43.37 2.88 12.07
C LEU A 965 42.63 4.19 12.37
N ILE A 966 43.13 4.95 13.33
CA ILE A 966 42.63 6.27 13.70
C ILE A 966 43.72 7.29 13.42
N GLU A 967 43.51 8.18 12.46
CA GLU A 967 44.42 9.28 12.16
C GLU A 967 43.73 10.58 12.55
N ASN A 968 44.17 11.22 13.65
CA ASN A 968 43.69 12.53 14.12
C ASN A 968 42.19 12.63 14.52
N ALA A 969 41.40 11.56 14.48
CA ALA A 969 40.04 11.55 15.05
C ALA A 969 40.07 11.62 16.59
N ILE A 970 39.04 12.21 17.19
CA ILE A 970 38.94 12.40 18.64
C ILE A 970 37.68 11.77 19.21
N ASN A 971 37.66 11.48 20.51
CA ASN A 971 36.46 11.00 21.21
C ASN A 971 35.82 9.75 20.57
N THR A 972 36.62 8.88 19.95
CA THR A 972 36.15 7.62 19.37
C THR A 972 36.04 6.56 20.46
N THR A 973 34.92 5.83 20.50
CA THR A 973 34.74 4.68 21.38
C THR A 973 35.01 3.40 20.58
N ILE A 974 36.09 2.69 20.91
CA ILE A 974 36.46 1.42 20.28
C ILE A 974 36.24 0.31 21.31
N GLY A 975 35.16 -0.43 21.13
CA GLY A 975 34.70 -1.49 22.01
C GLY A 975 33.78 -0.98 23.12
N GLY A 976 33.55 -1.82 24.12
CA GLY A 976 32.73 -1.54 25.29
C GLY A 976 32.71 -2.74 26.23
N THR A 977 32.21 -2.54 27.44
CA THR A 977 32.27 -3.56 28.51
C THR A 977 31.00 -4.38 28.63
N ASN A 978 29.90 -3.97 28.00
CA ASN A 978 28.68 -4.78 27.97
C ASN A 978 28.85 -5.92 26.96
N ALA A 979 28.03 -6.97 27.10
CA ALA A 979 28.05 -8.11 26.21
C ALA A 979 27.75 -7.66 24.76
N GLY A 980 28.61 -8.05 23.81
CA GLY A 980 28.49 -7.70 22.39
C GLY A 980 29.17 -6.38 21.98
N GLU A 981 29.55 -5.50 22.92
CA GLU A 981 30.17 -4.22 22.55
C GLU A 981 31.64 -4.34 22.14
N GLY A 982 32.36 -5.33 22.69
CA GLY A 982 33.79 -5.53 22.41
C GLY A 982 34.03 -6.05 20.99
N ASN A 983 34.92 -5.38 20.24
CA ASN A 983 35.31 -5.86 18.90
C ASN A 983 36.26 -7.05 19.00
N VAL A 984 36.23 -7.94 18.01
CA VAL A 984 37.24 -8.97 17.77
C VAL A 984 38.18 -8.47 16.67
N ILE A 985 39.46 -8.29 16.97
CA ILE A 985 40.46 -7.76 16.03
C ILE A 985 41.67 -8.70 16.01
N ALA A 986 41.83 -9.42 14.91
CA ALA A 986 42.84 -10.45 14.81
C ALA A 986 43.56 -10.49 13.45
N PHE A 987 44.78 -10.99 13.48
CA PHE A 987 45.58 -11.31 12.29
C PHE A 987 45.90 -10.12 11.35
N SER A 988 45.86 -8.88 11.86
CA SER A 988 46.32 -7.69 11.13
C SER A 988 47.77 -7.82 10.66
N GLY A 989 48.12 -7.18 9.53
CA GLY A 989 49.45 -7.20 8.92
C GLY A 989 49.72 -8.37 7.98
N LYS A 990 48.67 -8.87 7.31
CA LYS A 990 48.76 -10.03 6.42
C LYS A 990 49.58 -9.74 5.15
N ILE A 991 49.58 -8.50 4.68
CA ILE A 991 50.31 -8.06 3.49
C ILE A 991 51.60 -7.35 3.89
N ASP A 992 51.50 -6.34 4.76
CA ASP A 992 52.66 -5.68 5.33
C ASP A 992 52.70 -5.84 6.85
N SER A 993 53.52 -6.79 7.29
CA SER A 993 53.70 -7.11 8.70
C SER A 993 54.27 -5.95 9.53
N GLN A 994 54.82 -4.90 8.91
CA GLN A 994 55.34 -3.72 9.60
C GLN A 994 54.22 -2.81 10.13
N TRP A 995 53.06 -2.82 9.50
CA TRP A 995 51.92 -1.95 9.84
C TRP A 995 50.77 -2.69 10.53
N GLY A 996 50.95 -3.97 10.85
CA GLY A 996 49.88 -4.80 11.40
C GLY A 996 49.64 -4.68 12.88
N ALA A 997 49.33 -3.47 13.37
CA ALA A 997 48.72 -3.31 14.68
C ALA A 997 47.25 -3.77 14.65
N GLY A 998 46.74 -4.19 15.81
CA GLY A 998 45.30 -4.41 15.99
C GLY A 998 44.55 -3.09 15.87
N ILE A 999 44.87 -2.16 16.76
CA ILE A 999 44.38 -0.77 16.75
C ILE A 999 45.60 0.15 16.73
N ALA A 1000 45.62 1.13 15.84
CA ALA A 1000 46.63 2.20 15.83
C ALA A 1000 45.96 3.57 15.92
N ILE A 1001 46.47 4.43 16.79
CA ILE A 1001 46.10 5.85 16.86
C ILE A 1001 47.32 6.68 16.50
N GLN A 1002 47.17 7.52 15.47
CA GLN A 1002 48.23 8.32 14.88
C GLN A 1002 47.81 9.79 14.78
N ASP A 1003 48.79 10.64 14.48
CA ASP A 1003 48.61 12.07 14.17
C ASP A 1003 47.91 12.92 15.25
N GLY A 1004 47.98 12.48 16.52
CA GLY A 1004 47.59 13.30 17.66
C GLY A 1004 46.10 13.25 18.05
N GLY A 1005 45.34 12.30 17.51
CA GLY A 1005 43.95 12.06 17.93
C GLY A 1005 43.88 11.72 19.43
N SER A 1006 42.95 12.33 20.17
CA SER A 1006 42.85 12.21 21.64
C SER A 1006 41.42 11.95 22.11
N GLY A 1007 41.27 11.47 23.35
CA GLY A 1007 39.98 11.06 23.92
C GLY A 1007 39.44 9.76 23.33
N ASN A 1008 40.26 8.99 22.60
CA ASN A 1008 39.83 7.75 21.98
C ASN A 1008 39.89 6.60 23.00
N THR A 1009 38.70 6.12 23.40
CA THR A 1009 38.53 5.10 24.44
C THR A 1009 38.62 3.71 23.83
N ILE A 1010 39.55 2.87 24.32
CA ILE A 1010 39.76 1.50 23.83
C ILE A 1010 39.53 0.53 24.97
N ARG A 1011 38.37 -0.13 25.01
CA ARG A 1011 37.97 -0.98 26.14
C ARG A 1011 37.20 -2.22 25.71
N GLY A 1012 37.37 -3.34 26.42
CA GLY A 1012 36.58 -4.56 26.24
C GLY A 1012 36.82 -5.35 24.94
N ASN A 1013 37.74 -4.92 24.09
CA ASN A 1013 38.06 -5.60 22.82
C ASN A 1013 38.83 -6.91 23.05
N SER A 1014 38.68 -7.84 22.11
CA SER A 1014 39.48 -9.05 21.95
C SER A 1014 40.50 -8.84 20.84
N ILE A 1015 41.76 -8.57 21.20
CA ILE A 1015 42.83 -8.21 20.25
C ILE A 1015 43.97 -9.22 20.34
N TYR A 1016 44.23 -9.98 19.28
CA TYR A 1016 45.21 -11.07 19.30
C TYR A 1016 45.83 -11.41 17.93
N SER A 1017 46.96 -12.12 17.95
CA SER A 1017 47.65 -12.67 16.76
C SER A 1017 47.93 -11.67 15.62
N ASN A 1018 48.02 -10.38 15.91
CA ASN A 1018 48.42 -9.33 14.98
C ASN A 1018 49.94 -9.36 14.73
N SER A 1019 50.39 -8.82 13.59
CA SER A 1019 51.80 -8.89 13.22
C SER A 1019 52.71 -8.01 14.09
N VAL A 1020 52.18 -6.93 14.69
CA VAL A 1020 52.90 -6.01 15.59
C VAL A 1020 52.24 -5.92 16.98
N LEU A 1021 51.89 -4.73 17.48
CA LEU A 1021 51.26 -4.51 18.78
C LEU A 1021 49.74 -4.70 18.71
N GLY A 1022 49.11 -5.05 19.83
CA GLY A 1022 47.65 -5.04 19.92
C GLY A 1022 47.07 -3.63 19.80
N ILE A 1023 47.64 -2.68 20.56
CA ILE A 1023 47.32 -1.26 20.54
C ILE A 1023 48.63 -0.50 20.37
N ASP A 1024 48.66 0.45 19.45
CA ASP A 1024 49.82 1.30 19.14
C ASP A 1024 49.41 2.78 19.20
N LEU A 1025 50.15 3.58 19.99
CA LEU A 1025 49.98 5.02 20.12
C LEU A 1025 51.20 5.72 19.50
N SER A 1026 51.20 5.86 18.18
CA SER A 1026 52.42 6.30 17.49
C SER A 1026 52.68 7.80 17.60
N ALA A 1027 53.96 8.17 17.71
CA ALA A 1027 54.41 9.56 17.56
C ALA A 1027 54.60 9.92 16.06
N GLY A 1028 53.52 9.89 15.28
CA GLY A 1028 53.47 10.22 13.84
C GLY A 1028 53.05 9.04 12.96
N ASN A 1029 53.16 9.16 11.62
CA ASN A 1029 52.68 8.15 10.66
C ASN A 1029 53.57 6.89 10.54
N VAL A 1030 54.12 6.36 11.64
CA VAL A 1030 54.89 5.11 11.65
C VAL A 1030 54.63 4.37 12.97
N ILE A 1031 54.35 3.07 12.91
CA ILE A 1031 54.37 2.20 14.10
C ILE A 1031 55.77 2.24 14.71
N ASP A 1032 55.93 2.93 15.83
CA ASP A 1032 57.22 3.20 16.48
C ASP A 1032 57.51 2.28 17.67
N GLY A 1033 56.56 1.40 18.01
CA GLY A 1033 56.67 0.40 19.05
C GLY A 1033 56.15 0.92 20.39
N VAL A 1034 56.34 0.13 21.45
CA VAL A 1034 55.75 0.43 22.76
C VAL A 1034 56.18 1.81 23.25
N THR A 1035 55.19 2.67 23.50
CA THR A 1035 55.34 4.03 24.03
C THR A 1035 56.05 4.00 25.38
N ALA A 1036 56.81 5.05 25.74
CA ALA A 1036 57.48 5.08 27.04
C ALA A 1036 56.45 5.22 28.18
N ASN A 1037 56.66 4.50 29.29
CA ASN A 1037 55.85 4.63 30.51
C ASN A 1037 56.65 5.37 31.60
N ASP A 1038 56.79 6.69 31.48
CA ASP A 1038 57.63 7.52 32.36
C ASP A 1038 56.87 8.48 33.28
N ALA A 1039 57.48 8.80 34.42
CA ALA A 1039 56.83 9.56 35.48
C ALA A 1039 57.13 11.06 35.38
N GLY A 1040 56.08 11.88 35.37
CA GLY A 1040 56.14 13.31 35.72
C GLY A 1040 56.39 14.28 34.56
N ASP A 1041 56.20 13.87 33.32
CA ASP A 1041 56.11 14.74 32.15
C ASP A 1041 54.66 14.94 31.67
N LEU A 1042 54.50 15.84 30.69
CA LEU A 1042 53.24 16.07 30.02
C LEU A 1042 53.34 15.37 28.68
N ASP A 1043 52.74 14.19 28.61
CA ASP A 1043 52.62 13.43 27.39
C ASP A 1043 51.79 14.20 26.34
N ALA A 1044 52.25 14.20 25.10
CA ALA A 1044 51.58 14.86 23.98
C ALA A 1044 51.71 14.02 22.72
N GLY A 1045 50.60 13.76 22.04
CA GLY A 1045 50.54 12.87 20.89
C GLY A 1045 49.21 12.11 20.86
N SER A 1046 49.17 11.00 20.12
CA SER A 1046 48.01 10.11 20.05
C SER A 1046 47.59 9.65 21.45
N ASN A 1047 46.33 9.88 21.82
CA ASN A 1047 45.79 9.69 23.17
C ASN A 1047 46.64 10.30 24.28
N ASN A 1048 47.30 11.43 24.00
CA ASN A 1048 48.29 12.02 24.90
C ASN A 1048 49.30 10.98 25.39
N LEU A 1049 49.70 10.03 24.55
CA LEU A 1049 50.62 8.92 24.85
C LEU A 1049 50.37 8.28 26.23
N GLN A 1050 49.09 8.08 26.58
CA GLN A 1050 48.65 7.73 27.93
C GLN A 1050 49.45 6.55 28.54
N ASN A 1051 50.10 6.83 29.67
CA ASN A 1051 50.76 5.81 30.50
C ASN A 1051 49.80 4.72 31.02
N TRP A 1052 50.34 3.53 31.27
CA TRP A 1052 49.61 2.42 31.88
C TRP A 1052 50.04 2.13 33.32
N ALA A 1053 49.12 1.58 34.12
CA ALA A 1053 49.45 0.99 35.40
C ALA A 1053 50.35 -0.25 35.21
N GLU A 1054 51.41 -0.36 36.02
CA GLU A 1054 52.36 -1.49 35.96
C GLU A 1054 51.88 -2.64 36.85
N ILE A 1055 52.15 -3.87 36.43
CA ILE A 1055 51.81 -5.07 37.22
C ILE A 1055 52.98 -5.41 38.15
N ASN A 1056 52.76 -5.33 39.47
CA ASN A 1056 53.71 -5.87 40.45
C ASN A 1056 53.58 -7.39 40.53
N THR A 1057 52.36 -7.89 40.76
CA THR A 1057 52.06 -9.32 40.83
C THR A 1057 50.65 -9.63 40.34
N VAL A 1058 50.48 -10.81 39.73
CA VAL A 1058 49.17 -11.40 39.42
C VAL A 1058 49.18 -12.89 39.77
N SER A 1059 48.07 -13.36 40.34
CA SER A 1059 47.87 -14.77 40.66
C SER A 1059 46.41 -15.18 40.55
N ALA A 1060 46.17 -16.49 40.47
CA ALA A 1060 44.83 -17.06 40.53
C ALA A 1060 44.55 -17.53 41.97
N ASN A 1061 43.47 -17.03 42.57
CA ASN A 1061 43.04 -17.52 43.89
C ASN A 1061 42.41 -18.93 43.80
N GLY A 1062 42.01 -19.48 44.95
CA GLY A 1062 41.34 -20.80 45.02
C GLY A 1062 40.01 -20.93 44.27
N SER A 1063 39.47 -19.85 43.71
CA SER A 1063 38.28 -19.80 42.85
C SER A 1063 38.59 -19.42 41.39
N ASN A 1064 39.86 -19.48 40.98
CA ASN A 1064 40.36 -19.04 39.65
C ASN A 1064 40.10 -17.57 39.32
N GLN A 1065 39.86 -16.72 40.32
CA GLN A 1065 39.72 -15.28 40.10
C GLN A 1065 41.09 -14.61 40.11
N LEU A 1066 41.22 -13.53 39.34
CA LEU A 1066 42.44 -12.74 39.27
C LEU A 1066 42.67 -11.96 40.58
N VAL A 1067 43.75 -12.26 41.27
CA VAL A 1067 44.32 -11.44 42.35
C VAL A 1067 45.44 -10.60 41.74
N TYR A 1068 45.40 -9.29 41.94
CA TYR A 1068 46.35 -8.35 41.36
C TYR A 1068 46.99 -7.47 42.44
N ASP A 1069 48.21 -7.02 42.16
CA ASP A 1069 48.85 -5.86 42.78
C ASP A 1069 49.47 -5.02 41.66
N ILE A 1070 49.07 -3.75 41.56
CA ILE A 1070 49.50 -2.83 40.50
C ILE A 1070 50.14 -1.56 41.07
N ASP A 1071 51.03 -0.96 40.30
CA ASP A 1071 51.71 0.31 40.58
C ASP A 1071 51.17 1.41 39.64
N THR A 1072 50.70 2.51 40.22
CA THR A 1072 50.13 3.66 39.51
C THR A 1072 51.01 4.92 39.61
N THR A 1073 52.27 4.79 40.02
CA THR A 1073 53.19 5.92 40.21
C THR A 1073 53.70 6.57 38.92
N THR A 1074 53.58 5.87 37.78
CA THR A 1074 53.85 6.42 36.43
C THR A 1074 52.66 7.18 35.85
N LEU A 1075 51.45 6.98 36.39
CA LEU A 1075 50.27 7.71 35.93
C LEU A 1075 50.36 9.19 36.32
N ALA A 1076 49.92 10.06 35.41
CA ALA A 1076 49.79 11.48 35.69
C ALA A 1076 48.75 11.75 36.82
N SER A 1077 48.71 12.98 37.32
CA SER A 1077 47.75 13.31 38.40
C SER A 1077 46.31 13.21 37.89
N GLY A 1078 45.50 12.34 38.50
CA GLY A 1078 44.16 12.07 38.01
C GLY A 1078 43.51 10.84 38.62
N THR A 1079 42.39 10.46 38.01
CA THR A 1079 41.67 9.22 38.32
C THR A 1079 41.50 8.40 37.06
N TYR A 1080 41.64 7.09 37.18
CA TYR A 1080 41.76 6.20 36.03
C TYR A 1080 40.79 5.02 36.13
N THR A 1081 40.53 4.43 34.98
CA THR A 1081 39.98 3.09 34.85
C THR A 1081 41.08 2.16 34.36
N VAL A 1082 41.22 1.00 35.00
CA VAL A 1082 42.20 -0.02 34.59
C VAL A 1082 41.45 -1.28 34.18
N ASP A 1083 41.59 -1.64 32.91
CA ASP A 1083 41.03 -2.82 32.30
C ASP A 1083 42.04 -3.97 32.28
N PHE A 1084 41.59 -5.17 32.66
CA PHE A 1084 42.42 -6.37 32.70
C PHE A 1084 42.09 -7.29 31.52
N TYR A 1085 43.13 -7.78 30.84
CA TYR A 1085 43.00 -8.72 29.74
C TYR A 1085 43.86 -9.96 29.98
N ALA A 1086 43.37 -11.11 29.54
CA ALA A 1086 44.11 -12.35 29.48
C ALA A 1086 44.51 -12.67 28.03
N SER A 1087 45.69 -13.26 27.86
CA SER A 1087 46.09 -13.91 26.61
C SER A 1087 46.72 -15.27 26.86
N SER A 1088 46.45 -16.22 25.96
CA SER A 1088 47.11 -17.53 25.91
C SER A 1088 48.26 -17.60 24.92
N ASP A 1089 48.39 -16.58 24.06
CA ASP A 1089 49.39 -16.47 23.00
C ASP A 1089 50.17 -15.15 23.16
N LEU A 1090 51.46 -15.27 23.46
CA LEU A 1090 52.40 -14.14 23.47
C LEU A 1090 53.63 -14.53 22.65
N ALA A 1091 53.71 -14.01 21.43
CA ALA A 1091 54.99 -13.90 20.74
C ALA A 1091 55.85 -12.84 21.46
N ALA A 1092 57.13 -13.11 21.67
CA ALA A 1092 58.03 -12.21 22.41
C ALA A 1092 58.05 -10.79 21.78
N GLY A 1093 57.60 -9.79 22.54
CA GLY A 1093 57.53 -8.38 22.12
C GLY A 1093 56.18 -7.93 21.56
N LYS A 1094 55.16 -8.80 21.52
CA LYS A 1094 53.81 -8.49 21.05
C LYS A 1094 52.82 -8.60 22.21
N VAL A 1095 52.50 -7.47 22.85
CA VAL A 1095 51.49 -7.43 23.91
C VAL A 1095 50.09 -7.42 23.29
N ALA A 1096 49.24 -8.34 23.74
CA ALA A 1096 47.90 -8.60 23.23
C ALA A 1096 46.89 -8.68 24.39
N GLY A 1097 45.61 -8.56 24.07
CA GLY A 1097 44.50 -8.69 25.01
C GLY A 1097 43.40 -9.55 24.39
N GLN A 1098 43.60 -10.87 24.36
CA GLN A 1098 42.71 -11.81 23.69
C GLN A 1098 41.33 -11.92 24.38
N ARG A 1099 41.28 -11.75 25.70
CA ARG A 1099 40.03 -11.89 26.45
C ARG A 1099 39.94 -10.84 27.55
N TYR A 1100 38.87 -10.05 27.50
CA TYR A 1100 38.56 -9.08 28.55
C TYR A 1100 38.13 -9.79 29.84
N LEU A 1101 38.70 -9.37 30.98
CA LEU A 1101 38.42 -9.97 32.30
C LEU A 1101 37.55 -9.08 33.20
N GLY A 1102 37.51 -7.77 32.93
CA GLY A 1102 36.84 -6.77 33.75
C GLY A 1102 37.73 -5.56 34.04
N SER A 1103 37.23 -4.66 34.89
CA SER A 1103 37.90 -3.40 35.21
C SER A 1103 37.82 -3.03 36.68
N ILE A 1104 38.70 -2.12 37.08
CA ILE A 1104 38.56 -1.33 38.30
C ILE A 1104 38.50 0.15 37.94
N THR A 1105 37.64 0.90 38.60
CA THR A 1105 37.38 2.32 38.32
C THR A 1105 37.74 3.21 39.50
N GLY A 1106 37.97 4.50 39.24
CA GLY A 1106 38.31 5.46 40.28
C GLY A 1106 39.70 5.25 40.88
N VAL A 1107 40.60 4.62 40.13
CA VAL A 1107 41.98 4.36 40.54
C VAL A 1107 42.74 5.67 40.62
N ALA A 1108 43.29 6.00 41.79
CA ALA A 1108 44.10 7.20 41.98
C ALA A 1108 45.56 6.98 41.53
N ASP A 1109 46.21 8.05 41.08
CA ASP A 1109 47.63 8.07 40.79
C ASP A 1109 48.51 7.92 42.04
N GLY A 1110 49.80 7.64 41.82
CA GLY A 1110 50.83 7.70 42.87
C GLY A 1110 50.82 6.56 43.89
N GLN A 1111 50.10 5.46 43.64
CA GLN A 1111 50.08 4.29 44.51
C GLN A 1111 51.13 3.27 44.06
N ALA A 1112 52.21 3.10 44.84
CA ALA A 1112 53.24 2.10 44.53
C ALA A 1112 52.75 0.63 44.66
N SER A 1113 51.60 0.42 45.29
CA SER A 1113 50.95 -0.88 45.44
C SER A 1113 49.46 -0.67 45.70
N LEU A 1114 48.65 -1.16 44.76
CA LEU A 1114 47.21 -1.24 44.84
C LEU A 1114 46.80 -2.68 44.58
N SER A 1115 46.45 -3.41 45.63
CA SER A 1115 46.10 -4.83 45.54
C SER A 1115 44.60 -5.07 45.64
N GLY A 1116 44.10 -6.10 44.97
CA GLY A 1116 42.69 -6.50 45.00
C GLY A 1116 42.42 -7.84 44.32
N THR A 1117 41.14 -8.19 44.21
CA THR A 1117 40.67 -9.38 43.48
C THR A 1117 39.57 -8.97 42.51
N LEU A 1118 39.72 -9.32 41.24
CA LEU A 1118 38.74 -9.05 40.19
C LEU A 1118 37.67 -10.16 40.20
N ILE A 1119 36.58 -9.91 40.93
CA ILE A 1119 35.47 -10.86 41.09
C ILE A 1119 34.74 -11.07 39.76
N GLY A 1120 34.34 -12.30 39.46
CA GLY A 1120 33.63 -12.66 38.24
C GLY A 1120 34.53 -12.97 37.03
N SER A 1121 35.84 -12.73 37.14
CA SER A 1121 36.83 -13.19 36.16
C SER A 1121 37.23 -14.65 36.42
N SER A 1122 37.43 -15.42 35.35
CA SER A 1122 38.08 -16.73 35.42
C SER A 1122 39.38 -16.66 34.63
N ILE A 1123 40.48 -17.04 35.27
CA ILE A 1123 41.81 -17.08 34.67
C ILE A 1123 42.45 -18.46 34.86
N ALA A 1124 43.24 -18.88 33.87
CA ALA A 1124 44.05 -20.09 33.95
C ALA A 1124 45.50 -19.76 34.32
N THR A 1125 46.16 -20.67 35.04
CA THR A 1125 47.57 -20.50 35.50
C THR A 1125 48.61 -20.49 34.36
N ASN A 1126 48.19 -20.63 33.11
CA ASN A 1126 49.04 -20.54 31.92
C ASN A 1126 48.70 -19.31 31.04
N GLU A 1127 47.83 -18.43 31.51
CA GLU A 1127 47.54 -17.16 30.84
C GLU A 1127 48.48 -16.05 31.32
N TYR A 1128 48.53 -15.00 30.53
CA TYR A 1128 49.27 -13.78 30.81
C TYR A 1128 48.30 -12.62 30.92
N ILE A 1129 48.57 -11.72 31.88
CA ILE A 1129 47.75 -10.54 32.12
C ILE A 1129 48.43 -9.30 31.55
N THR A 1130 47.66 -8.50 30.82
CA THR A 1130 48.01 -7.16 30.36
C THR A 1130 46.93 -6.17 30.82
N LEU A 1131 47.32 -4.91 30.99
CA LEU A 1131 46.42 -3.84 31.40
C LEU A 1131 46.27 -2.80 30.29
N VAL A 1132 45.10 -2.18 30.21
CA VAL A 1132 44.89 -0.90 29.53
C VAL A 1132 44.40 0.08 30.58
N THR A 1133 44.98 1.28 30.59
CA THR A 1133 44.59 2.36 31.52
C THR A 1133 43.95 3.48 30.73
N THR A 1134 42.75 3.90 31.15
CA THR A 1134 41.98 4.96 30.51
C THR A 1134 41.79 6.12 31.50
N ASP A 1135 42.12 7.34 31.07
CA ASP A 1135 41.89 8.56 31.86
C ASP A 1135 40.41 9.00 31.82
N THR A 1136 40.06 10.03 32.59
CA THR A 1136 38.69 10.58 32.59
C THR A 1136 38.29 11.30 31.31
N SER A 1137 39.24 11.61 30.43
CA SER A 1137 39.00 12.26 29.14
C SER A 1137 38.83 11.25 28.01
N GLY A 1138 38.96 9.94 28.30
CA GLY A 1138 38.82 8.86 27.35
C GLY A 1138 40.13 8.41 26.70
N ASN A 1139 41.29 9.00 27.03
CA ASN A 1139 42.57 8.55 26.48
C ASN A 1139 42.93 7.19 27.07
N SER A 1140 43.04 6.17 26.21
CA SER A 1140 43.45 4.82 26.61
C SER A 1140 44.90 4.56 26.23
N SER A 1141 45.64 3.90 27.12
CA SER A 1141 47.02 3.48 26.92
C SER A 1141 47.15 2.34 25.90
N GLU A 1142 48.37 2.07 25.47
CA GLU A 1142 48.75 0.76 24.93
C GLU A 1142 48.60 -0.35 26.00
N PHE A 1143 48.78 -1.61 25.59
CA PHE A 1143 48.84 -2.71 26.55
C PHE A 1143 50.11 -2.61 27.40
N SER A 1144 49.96 -2.78 28.72
CA SER A 1144 51.08 -2.88 29.65
C SER A 1144 52.00 -4.06 29.31
N ASN A 1145 53.19 -4.07 29.94
CA ASN A 1145 53.98 -5.28 30.02
C ASN A 1145 53.15 -6.44 30.61
N TYR A 1146 53.37 -7.64 30.08
CA TYR A 1146 52.62 -8.81 30.52
C TYR A 1146 53.18 -9.39 31.83
N ALA A 1147 52.29 -9.97 32.63
CA ALA A 1147 52.66 -10.76 33.80
C ALA A 1147 52.04 -12.15 33.72
N ALA A 1148 52.85 -13.19 33.90
CA ALA A 1148 52.37 -14.56 33.93
C ALA A 1148 51.56 -14.81 35.21
N VAL A 1149 50.37 -15.39 35.07
CA VAL A 1149 49.55 -15.79 36.22
C VAL A 1149 50.29 -16.88 36.98
N THR A 1150 50.73 -16.57 38.20
CA THR A 1150 51.33 -17.57 39.07
C THR A 1150 50.26 -18.23 39.94
N PRO A 1151 50.35 -19.54 40.24
CA PRO A 1151 49.53 -20.12 41.29
C PRO A 1151 49.90 -19.46 42.62
N GLU A 1152 48.89 -19.12 43.41
CA GLU A 1152 49.07 -18.51 44.72
C GLU A 1152 49.75 -19.55 45.64
N THR A 1153 50.96 -19.25 46.16
CA THR A 1153 51.77 -20.19 46.95
C THR A 1153 51.77 -19.81 48.43
N ILE A 1154 51.53 -20.79 49.30
CA ILE A 1154 51.66 -20.62 50.75
C ILE A 1154 52.94 -21.29 51.25
N THR A 1155 53.64 -20.57 52.12
CA THR A 1155 54.82 -21.10 52.81
C THR A 1155 54.42 -21.51 54.20
N VAL A 1156 54.54 -22.80 54.51
CA VAL A 1156 54.49 -23.29 55.89
C VAL A 1156 55.76 -22.83 56.60
N ASP A 1157 55.64 -21.82 57.47
CA ASP A 1157 56.77 -21.13 58.10
C ASP A 1157 56.84 -21.33 59.62
N THR A 1158 55.93 -22.14 60.19
CA THR A 1158 56.03 -22.67 61.56
C THR A 1158 55.98 -24.19 61.61
N THR A 1159 56.64 -24.75 62.63
CA THR A 1159 56.53 -26.18 62.98
C THR A 1159 55.45 -26.43 64.04
N SER A 1160 54.79 -25.36 64.51
CA SER A 1160 53.65 -25.43 65.42
C SER A 1160 52.47 -26.09 64.70
N ASP A 1161 51.73 -26.94 65.40
CA ASP A 1161 50.55 -27.64 64.88
C ASP A 1161 49.29 -26.97 65.44
N VAL A 1162 49.02 -25.76 64.98
CA VAL A 1162 47.91 -24.91 65.42
C VAL A 1162 46.99 -24.58 64.23
N SER A 1163 45.75 -24.18 64.51
CA SER A 1163 44.80 -23.72 63.50
C SER A 1163 44.11 -22.52 64.09
N ASP A 1164 44.81 -21.40 64.03
CA ASP A 1164 44.40 -20.11 64.57
C ASP A 1164 44.36 -19.01 63.51
N GLY A 1165 44.87 -19.26 62.30
CA GLY A 1165 44.64 -18.48 61.10
C GLY A 1165 43.28 -18.74 60.43
N ASP A 1166 42.90 -17.83 59.54
CA ASP A 1166 41.64 -17.89 58.80
C ASP A 1166 41.77 -18.77 57.55
N THR A 1167 41.47 -20.06 57.68
CA THR A 1167 41.60 -21.03 56.59
C THR A 1167 40.40 -21.03 55.62
N SER A 1168 39.55 -20.00 55.64
CA SER A 1168 38.36 -19.95 54.77
C SER A 1168 38.70 -19.78 53.29
N SER A 1169 39.87 -19.21 52.99
CA SER A 1169 40.47 -19.15 51.66
C SER A 1169 41.98 -18.94 51.79
N LEU A 1170 42.73 -19.13 50.70
CA LEU A 1170 44.17 -18.87 50.70
C LEU A 1170 44.50 -17.41 51.02
N GLY A 1171 43.73 -16.47 50.45
CA GLY A 1171 43.86 -15.05 50.73
C GLY A 1171 43.51 -14.69 52.18
N ALA A 1172 42.45 -15.30 52.74
CA ALA A 1172 42.09 -15.09 54.15
C ALA A 1172 43.18 -15.60 55.09
N LEU A 1173 43.82 -16.74 54.75
CA LEU A 1173 44.90 -17.31 55.53
C LEU A 1173 46.16 -16.43 55.49
N LEU A 1174 46.48 -15.86 54.32
CA LEU A 1174 47.59 -14.93 54.16
C LEU A 1174 47.36 -13.59 54.87
N ALA A 1175 46.11 -13.11 54.91
CA ALA A 1175 45.73 -11.87 55.59
C ALA A 1175 45.62 -12.04 57.12
N ASN A 1176 45.26 -13.22 57.59
CA ASN A 1176 45.13 -13.55 59.00
C ASN A 1176 45.76 -14.93 59.28
N LYS A 1177 47.07 -14.94 59.49
CA LYS A 1177 47.87 -16.11 59.85
C LYS A 1177 47.75 -16.52 61.32
N GLY A 1178 46.70 -16.08 62.02
CA GLY A 1178 46.50 -16.41 63.42
C GLY A 1178 47.36 -15.61 64.38
N ALA A 1179 47.34 -16.01 65.66
CA ALA A 1179 47.91 -15.25 66.76
C ALA A 1179 49.45 -15.30 66.80
N ASP A 1180 50.05 -16.33 66.20
CA ASP A 1180 51.51 -16.45 66.08
C ASP A 1180 52.09 -15.78 64.83
N GLY A 1181 51.22 -15.39 63.88
CA GLY A 1181 51.59 -14.69 62.64
C GLY A 1181 52.27 -15.58 61.59
N PHE A 1182 52.21 -16.90 61.75
CA PHE A 1182 52.83 -17.89 60.87
C PHE A 1182 51.76 -18.85 60.31
N VAL A 1183 52.03 -19.48 59.17
CA VAL A 1183 51.17 -20.52 58.59
C VAL A 1183 51.73 -21.89 58.96
N SER A 1184 50.97 -22.66 59.72
CA SER A 1184 51.28 -24.06 60.03
C SER A 1184 50.93 -25.00 58.89
N LEU A 1185 51.42 -26.25 58.96
CA LEU A 1185 51.02 -27.32 58.03
C LEU A 1185 49.54 -27.72 58.16
N ARG A 1186 48.86 -27.35 59.26
CA ARG A 1186 47.44 -27.65 59.47
C ARG A 1186 46.54 -26.60 58.82
N GLU A 1187 47.02 -25.38 58.73
CA GLU A 1187 46.30 -24.26 58.12
C GLU A 1187 46.52 -24.20 56.60
N ALA A 1188 47.73 -24.55 56.16
CA ALA A 1188 48.08 -24.79 54.77
C ALA A 1188 47.41 -26.06 54.21
#